data_AF-R9MAP3-F1
#
_entry.id   AF-R9MAP3-F1
#
_cell.length_a   1.000
_cell.length_b   1.000
_cell.length_c   1.000
_cell.angle_alpha   90.00
_cell.angle_beta   90.00
_cell.angle_gamma   90.00
#
_symmetry.space_group_name_H-M   'P 1'
#
loop_
_entity.id
_entity.type
_entity.pdbx_description
1 polymer ?
#
loop_
_entity_poly.entity_id
_entity_poly.type
_entity_poly.pdbx_seq_one_letter_code
_entity_poly.pdbx_strand_id
1 'polypeptide(L)'
;MLKRSAAYEAAIAGSPRHIFLRAVVDISDPDKVWLPATSSGEAPWSRGAELRDRSFDAPPRYATLEPGRWLLGGEFDLFPDGYRTAGDRPQGWASETLSGPDGTFSTPTWVQLSFSGMSILQAFSVFFSTDPLDGVPEDFTVEVLCSGAAYFTQTVTGSRETEMQFDGFTVYDPTAIRVTVTKWSLPGRRARVVEIVPGVYEDWDADMLSKFSVTQQGQFSCLTLPYGTAEISMDNHTRRFEPRRKDGIFQSIEARQGVEIHIGVLLSGGGVEYQELGIYYQAGDGWKTGENAMDMKWSLVDIIGLLADRTFLPPEVLPETLEGWLQALVGQLGDAFKNRCHVDPAYAQLPVVAESREAVSGKKCESIARWVCQATGTWPRADAATGRLTAEPLWNQGQKVTLDNLSGYPAMKANESLAALIFHLADGEGTEFVVSGNSTSSEKTVTIINPFIHTPQQALAAARLILAQYGGNVYETVGRGDPAGEIGDVDTIWLDESSAATARRMSQTWQIQDRALVCRSQLLQADGSYLWTEFEVLDQDEGDWTAPEGVTEFRLVLSDGGQGGGVGQEGQYISAGNSNISFSGYNPAYGAQGTDGQGGRVWFGTIKLNPGAVIHYKRGAGGAPGTVYGSAGAMGQPSVFGAYSSAEGEIYPNGYTDIANGQAFCRPGVPSPLSGTGDGGQGGAGGDPPEGYLEFVPAFKPTENHPGHYTWRETKPPGPGKPGAAGASGFIMLSWERPAAENFGRKK
;
A
#
# COMPACT_ATOMS: atom_id res chain seq x y z
N MET A 1 -5.18 -0.75 -2.70
CA MET A 1 -5.07 -0.88 -1.23
C MET A 1 -4.01 -1.90 -0.81
N LEU A 2 -3.21 -1.54 0.18
CA LEU A 2 -2.23 -2.43 0.82
C LEU A 2 -2.90 -3.49 1.70
N LYS A 3 -2.22 -4.64 1.84
CA LYS A 3 -2.69 -5.72 2.71
C LYS A 3 -2.54 -5.31 4.18
N ARG A 4 -3.56 -5.62 4.99
CA ARG A 4 -3.60 -5.29 6.41
C ARG A 4 -4.31 -6.36 7.22
N SER A 5 -3.94 -6.50 8.48
CA SER A 5 -4.60 -7.44 9.39
C SER A 5 -5.90 -6.86 9.97
N ALA A 6 -6.78 -7.72 10.48
CA ALA A 6 -7.96 -7.28 11.24
C ALA A 6 -7.56 -6.51 12.52
N ALA A 7 -6.39 -6.81 13.11
CA ALA A 7 -5.87 -6.07 14.25
C ALA A 7 -5.45 -4.65 13.86
N TYR A 8 -4.88 -4.47 12.66
CA TYR A 8 -4.59 -3.15 12.11
C TYR A 8 -5.87 -2.34 11.91
N GLU A 9 -6.92 -2.91 11.31
CA GLU A 9 -8.18 -2.20 11.06
C GLU A 9 -8.82 -1.69 12.36
N ALA A 10 -8.79 -2.49 13.43
CA ALA A 10 -9.24 -2.07 14.74
C ALA A 10 -8.34 -0.96 15.35
N ALA A 11 -7.03 -1.08 15.19
CA ALA A 11 -6.06 -0.16 15.78
C ALA A 11 -6.05 1.22 15.08
N ILE A 12 -6.14 1.25 13.74
CA ILE A 12 -6.07 2.50 12.96
C ILE A 12 -7.31 3.39 13.16
N ALA A 13 -8.47 2.78 13.47
CA ALA A 13 -9.70 3.48 13.82
C ALA A 13 -9.85 3.73 15.34
N GLY A 14 -9.02 3.07 16.17
CA GLY A 14 -9.11 3.09 17.63
C GLY A 14 -8.91 4.47 18.27
N SER A 15 -9.33 4.57 19.54
CA SER A 15 -9.12 5.75 20.39
C SER A 15 -8.68 5.30 21.79
N PRO A 16 -7.43 5.56 22.23
CA PRO A 16 -6.37 6.29 21.53
C PRO A 16 -5.73 5.48 20.37
N ARG A 17 -5.20 6.21 19.38
CA ARG A 17 -4.42 5.65 18.27
C ARG A 17 -2.95 6.03 18.43
N HIS A 18 -2.06 5.05 18.34
CA HIS A 18 -0.61 5.25 18.44
C HIS A 18 0.04 4.98 17.09
N ILE A 19 0.76 5.98 16.56
CA ILE A 19 1.38 5.96 15.25
C ILE A 19 2.90 6.02 15.41
N PHE A 20 3.61 5.23 14.59
CA PHE A 20 5.06 5.21 14.50
C PHE A 20 5.51 5.59 13.09
N LEU A 21 6.60 6.35 13.00
CA LEU A 21 7.25 6.66 11.74
C LEU A 21 8.49 5.77 11.61
N ARG A 22 8.78 5.37 10.37
CA ARG A 22 9.98 4.61 10.06
C ARG A 22 10.46 4.97 8.65
N ALA A 23 11.72 5.35 8.52
CA ALA A 23 12.38 5.62 7.25
C ALA A 23 13.65 4.76 7.15
N VAL A 24 13.69 3.84 6.19
CA VAL A 24 14.89 3.02 5.94
C VAL A 24 15.73 3.74 4.90
N VAL A 25 16.94 4.14 5.30
CA VAL A 25 17.82 4.99 4.50
C VAL A 25 19.02 4.18 4.03
N ASP A 26 19.15 4.02 2.70
CA ASP A 26 20.29 3.37 2.06
C ASP A 26 21.15 4.39 1.30
N ILE A 27 22.24 4.83 1.94
CA ILE A 27 23.28 5.69 1.35
C ILE A 27 24.39 4.79 0.80
N SER A 28 24.10 4.13 -0.30
CA SER A 28 25.07 3.38 -1.08
C SER A 28 24.97 3.76 -2.55
N ASP A 29 26.05 3.55 -3.30
CA ASP A 29 26.06 3.96 -4.70
C ASP A 29 24.97 3.17 -5.47
N PRO A 30 24.04 3.85 -6.17
CA PRO A 30 22.93 3.23 -6.85
C PRO A 30 23.38 2.46 -8.11
N ASP A 31 24.54 2.79 -8.69
CA ASP A 31 25.09 2.11 -9.87
C ASP A 31 26.05 0.97 -9.51
N LYS A 32 26.23 0.67 -8.22
CA LYS A 32 27.09 -0.45 -7.79
C LYS A 32 26.62 -1.77 -8.41
N VAL A 33 27.57 -2.49 -8.97
CA VAL A 33 27.40 -3.85 -9.48
C VAL A 33 28.18 -4.80 -8.61
N TRP A 34 27.46 -5.72 -7.98
CA TRP A 34 28.04 -6.75 -7.15
C TRP A 34 28.81 -7.80 -7.96
N LEU A 35 29.96 -8.20 -7.44
CA LEU A 35 30.76 -9.31 -7.95
C LEU A 35 30.69 -10.49 -6.97
N PRO A 36 31.07 -11.72 -7.39
CA PRO A 36 31.12 -12.86 -6.48
C PRO A 36 31.99 -12.56 -5.25
N ALA A 37 31.45 -12.87 -4.07
CA ALA A 37 32.23 -12.81 -2.83
C ALA A 37 33.38 -13.82 -2.90
N THR A 38 34.52 -13.46 -2.31
CA THR A 38 35.69 -14.34 -2.20
C THR A 38 36.07 -14.50 -0.73
N SER A 39 36.74 -15.60 -0.38
CA SER A 39 37.15 -15.87 1.00
C SER A 39 38.39 -16.76 1.04
N SER A 40 38.98 -16.91 2.24
CA SER A 40 40.06 -17.87 2.51
C SER A 40 39.59 -19.34 2.58
N GLY A 41 38.34 -19.63 2.24
CA GLY A 41 37.70 -20.94 2.38
C GLY A 41 36.38 -20.84 3.12
N GLU A 42 35.39 -21.62 2.70
CA GLU A 42 34.03 -21.57 3.24
C GLU A 42 33.46 -22.94 3.59
N ALA A 43 32.56 -22.98 4.58
CA ALA A 43 31.84 -24.21 4.93
C ALA A 43 30.85 -24.61 3.82
N PRO A 44 30.46 -25.90 3.70
CA PRO A 44 29.55 -26.36 2.62
C PRO A 44 28.18 -25.67 2.55
N TRP A 45 27.69 -25.16 3.69
CA TRP A 45 26.43 -24.43 3.79
C TRP A 45 26.59 -22.91 3.69
N SER A 46 27.82 -22.40 3.57
CA SER A 46 28.12 -20.97 3.40
C SER A 46 27.51 -20.44 2.11
N ARG A 47 27.15 -19.17 2.11
CA ARG A 47 26.49 -18.46 1.02
C ARG A 47 27.04 -17.05 0.92
N GLY A 48 28.19 -16.89 0.27
CA GLY A 48 28.80 -15.56 0.10
C GLY A 48 27.92 -14.53 -0.63
N ALA A 49 26.92 -14.98 -1.41
CA ALA A 49 25.95 -14.08 -2.05
C ALA A 49 24.97 -13.43 -1.06
N GLU A 50 24.78 -13.99 0.12
CA GLU A 50 23.88 -13.49 1.18
C GLU A 50 24.53 -12.39 2.02
N LEU A 51 25.82 -12.10 1.85
CA LEU A 51 26.51 -10.97 2.52
C LEU A 51 26.00 -9.57 2.10
N ARG A 52 24.99 -9.51 1.24
CA ARG A 52 24.52 -8.31 0.54
C ARG A 52 23.01 -8.35 0.28
N ASP A 53 22.28 -9.20 1.01
CA ASP A 53 20.84 -9.40 0.81
C ASP A 53 20.00 -8.54 1.77
N ARG A 54 20.66 -7.75 2.63
CA ARG A 54 20.05 -6.89 3.66
C ARG A 54 19.27 -7.69 4.71
N SER A 55 19.62 -8.96 4.91
CA SER A 55 19.15 -9.74 6.05
C SER A 55 20.15 -9.65 7.19
N PHE A 56 19.69 -9.10 8.31
CA PHE A 56 20.51 -8.96 9.53
C PHE A 56 20.15 -10.00 10.60
N ASP A 57 19.22 -10.91 10.28
CA ASP A 57 18.77 -11.95 11.20
C ASP A 57 19.89 -12.95 11.48
N ALA A 58 19.89 -13.50 12.69
CA ALA A 58 20.79 -14.60 13.00
C ALA A 58 20.50 -15.80 12.09
N PRO A 59 21.54 -16.44 11.52
CA PRO A 59 21.39 -17.68 10.78
C PRO A 59 20.63 -18.74 11.60
N PRO A 60 19.72 -19.51 10.99
CA PRO A 60 18.99 -20.55 11.70
C PRO A 60 19.93 -21.61 12.31
N ARG A 61 19.52 -22.14 13.47
CA ARG A 61 20.27 -23.15 14.21
C ARG A 61 20.24 -24.51 13.52
N TYR A 62 21.24 -24.75 12.68
CA TYR A 62 21.52 -26.07 12.12
C TYR A 62 22.76 -26.71 12.75
N ALA A 63 22.68 -28.01 12.97
CA ALA A 63 23.71 -28.82 13.61
C ALA A 63 25.01 -28.80 12.80
N THR A 64 26.09 -28.38 13.45
CA THR A 64 27.45 -28.38 12.90
C THR A 64 28.40 -29.09 13.86
N LEU A 65 29.48 -29.67 13.36
CA LEU A 65 30.51 -30.35 14.16
C LEU A 65 31.49 -29.35 14.83
N GLU A 66 30.98 -28.23 15.33
CA GLU A 66 31.73 -27.26 16.14
C GLU A 66 31.68 -27.67 17.62
N PRO A 67 32.83 -27.88 18.28
CA PRO A 67 32.87 -28.34 19.67
C PRO A 67 32.00 -27.53 20.63
N GLY A 68 31.00 -28.18 21.24
CA GLY A 68 30.11 -27.54 22.21
C GLY A 68 29.11 -26.53 21.63
N ARG A 69 28.89 -26.52 20.30
CA ARG A 69 27.78 -25.75 19.69
C ARG A 69 26.47 -26.53 19.71
N TRP A 70 26.51 -27.79 19.30
CA TRP A 70 25.35 -28.68 19.26
C TRP A 70 25.38 -29.67 20.42
N LEU A 71 24.49 -29.48 21.39
CA LEU A 71 24.42 -30.28 22.63
C LEU A 71 23.36 -31.39 22.58
N LEU A 72 22.79 -31.68 21.41
CA LEU A 72 21.72 -32.68 21.22
C LEU A 72 20.43 -32.42 22.04
N GLY A 73 20.21 -31.17 22.48
CA GLY A 73 19.06 -30.77 23.31
C GLY A 73 17.76 -30.48 22.56
N GLY A 74 17.70 -30.73 21.25
CA GLY A 74 16.54 -30.42 20.40
C GLY A 74 16.45 -28.97 19.90
N GLU A 75 17.42 -28.12 20.22
CA GLU A 75 17.46 -26.70 19.78
C GLU A 75 18.03 -26.49 18.36
N PHE A 76 18.49 -27.55 17.70
CA PHE A 76 19.12 -27.48 16.38
C PHE A 76 18.47 -28.47 15.42
N ASP A 77 18.20 -28.00 14.21
CA ASP A 77 17.78 -28.85 13.10
C ASP A 77 18.99 -29.51 12.43
N LEU A 78 18.74 -30.60 11.71
CA LEU A 78 19.75 -31.21 10.86
C LEU A 78 19.75 -30.56 9.49
N PHE A 79 20.94 -30.33 8.93
CA PHE A 79 21.02 -29.83 7.57
C PHE A 79 20.40 -30.85 6.60
N PRO A 80 19.50 -30.41 5.71
CA PRO A 80 19.02 -31.28 4.64
C PRO A 80 20.11 -31.49 3.60
N ASP A 81 19.92 -32.50 2.75
CA ASP A 81 20.80 -32.77 1.62
C ASP A 81 20.90 -31.51 0.74
N GLY A 82 22.14 -31.14 0.37
CA GLY A 82 22.41 -29.92 -0.40
C GLY A 82 22.44 -28.62 0.43
N TYR A 83 22.29 -28.70 1.75
CA TYR A 83 22.39 -27.56 2.67
C TYR A 83 21.40 -26.42 2.39
N ARG A 84 20.19 -26.77 1.90
CA ARG A 84 19.10 -25.82 1.61
C ARG A 84 18.06 -25.83 2.73
N THR A 85 18.09 -24.79 3.57
CA THR A 85 17.22 -24.70 4.75
C THR A 85 15.75 -24.53 4.35
N ALA A 86 14.83 -24.99 5.20
CA ALA A 86 13.40 -24.79 4.97
C ALA A 86 13.08 -23.28 4.92
N GLY A 87 12.43 -22.85 3.83
CA GLY A 87 12.16 -21.43 3.59
C GLY A 87 13.36 -20.62 3.08
N ASP A 88 14.47 -21.28 2.71
CA ASP A 88 15.71 -20.67 2.19
C ASP A 88 16.19 -19.49 3.05
N ARG A 89 16.11 -19.67 4.38
CA ARG A 89 16.51 -18.64 5.34
C ARG A 89 18.01 -18.33 5.21
N PRO A 90 18.41 -17.05 5.25
CA PRO A 90 19.81 -16.64 5.11
C PRO A 90 20.73 -17.28 6.15
N GLN A 91 21.91 -17.68 5.70
CA GLN A 91 22.99 -18.32 6.43
C GLN A 91 24.26 -17.45 6.49
N GLY A 92 24.41 -16.53 5.54
CA GLY A 92 25.58 -15.68 5.39
C GLY A 92 26.84 -16.45 5.02
N TRP A 93 28.01 -15.88 5.34
CA TRP A 93 29.29 -16.56 5.15
C TRP A 93 29.75 -17.25 6.43
N ALA A 94 30.23 -18.49 6.28
CA ALA A 94 30.88 -19.22 7.36
C ALA A 94 32.24 -19.78 6.91
N SER A 95 33.29 -19.55 7.71
CA SER A 95 34.63 -20.02 7.38
C SER A 95 34.72 -21.54 7.29
N GLU A 96 35.62 -22.07 6.45
CA GLU A 96 35.94 -23.50 6.41
C GLU A 96 36.68 -23.98 7.67
N THR A 97 37.55 -23.14 8.23
CA THR A 97 38.37 -23.47 9.40
C THR A 97 37.66 -23.16 10.71
N LEU A 98 37.99 -23.93 11.75
CA LEU A 98 37.61 -23.67 13.13
C LEU A 98 38.67 -22.83 13.82
N SER A 99 38.25 -21.98 14.75
CA SER A 99 39.14 -21.33 15.70
C SER A 99 39.75 -22.34 16.67
N GLY A 100 40.93 -22.01 17.20
CA GLY A 100 41.63 -22.82 18.18
C GLY A 100 40.95 -22.84 19.56
N PRO A 101 41.54 -23.57 20.53
CA PRO A 101 41.03 -23.66 21.90
C PRO A 101 40.95 -22.33 22.66
N ASP A 102 41.67 -21.31 22.21
CA ASP A 102 41.69 -19.94 22.73
C ASP A 102 40.92 -18.95 21.85
N GLY A 103 40.24 -19.44 20.80
CA GLY A 103 39.55 -18.63 19.80
C GLY A 103 40.45 -18.12 18.67
N THR A 104 41.76 -18.34 18.70
CA THR A 104 42.68 -17.82 17.68
C THR A 104 42.65 -18.66 16.41
N PHE A 105 42.68 -18.03 15.23
CA PHE A 105 42.88 -18.73 13.96
C PHE A 105 44.37 -18.82 13.64
N SER A 106 44.88 -20.05 13.45
CA SER A 106 46.31 -20.28 13.12
C SER A 106 46.72 -19.68 11.77
N THR A 107 45.78 -19.64 10.82
CA THR A 107 45.83 -18.82 9.61
C THR A 107 44.61 -17.90 9.66
N PRO A 108 44.78 -16.56 9.65
CA PRO A 108 43.65 -15.65 9.64
C PRO A 108 42.65 -16.00 8.54
N THR A 109 41.38 -16.03 8.89
CA THR A 109 40.31 -16.33 7.94
C THR A 109 39.68 -15.03 7.47
N TRP A 110 39.37 -14.90 6.19
CA TRP A 110 38.85 -13.65 5.62
C TRP A 110 37.72 -13.89 4.64
N VAL A 111 36.86 -12.89 4.54
CA VAL A 111 35.81 -12.78 3.53
C VAL A 111 35.84 -11.39 2.90
N GLN A 112 35.58 -11.32 1.59
CA GLN A 112 35.63 -10.10 0.81
C GLN A 112 34.37 -9.95 -0.04
N LEU A 113 33.64 -8.86 0.22
CA LEU A 113 32.56 -8.40 -0.63
C LEU A 113 33.15 -7.53 -1.74
N SER A 114 32.99 -7.95 -2.99
CA SER A 114 33.57 -7.28 -4.15
C SER A 114 32.48 -6.63 -5.00
N PHE A 115 32.78 -5.47 -5.56
CA PHE A 115 31.84 -4.68 -6.35
C PHE A 115 32.57 -3.78 -7.35
N SER A 116 31.81 -3.21 -8.27
CA SER A 116 32.27 -2.22 -9.26
C SER A 116 31.21 -1.13 -9.42
N GLY A 117 31.53 -0.05 -10.12
CA GLY A 117 30.59 1.04 -10.37
C GLY A 117 30.37 2.00 -9.20
N MET A 118 31.02 1.78 -8.05
CA MET A 118 31.01 2.71 -6.94
C MET A 118 32.00 3.84 -7.17
N SER A 119 31.54 5.08 -7.16
CA SER A 119 32.40 6.27 -7.35
C SER A 119 33.15 6.67 -6.07
N ILE A 120 32.52 6.49 -4.91
CA ILE A 120 33.05 6.88 -3.61
C ILE A 120 32.49 5.98 -2.50
N LEU A 121 33.29 5.75 -1.45
CA LEU A 121 32.86 5.14 -0.20
C LEU A 121 33.46 5.91 0.98
N GLN A 122 32.61 6.29 1.93
CA GLN A 122 33.01 7.00 3.15
C GLN A 122 32.58 6.31 4.45
N ALA A 123 31.72 5.29 4.34
CA ALA A 123 31.30 4.46 5.46
C ALA A 123 30.97 3.05 4.98
N PHE A 124 31.07 2.07 5.89
CA PHE A 124 30.47 0.75 5.71
C PHE A 124 30.20 0.12 7.08
N SER A 125 29.32 -0.88 7.09
CA SER A 125 29.00 -1.66 8.29
C SER A 125 29.23 -3.14 8.07
N VAL A 126 29.58 -3.85 9.13
CA VAL A 126 29.72 -5.31 9.13
C VAL A 126 28.82 -5.88 10.22
N PHE A 127 28.02 -6.87 9.85
CA PHE A 127 27.08 -7.56 10.73
C PHE A 127 27.51 -9.01 10.95
N PHE A 128 27.44 -9.45 12.18
CA PHE A 128 27.73 -10.80 12.65
C PHE A 128 26.48 -11.44 13.25
N SER A 129 26.50 -12.75 13.48
CA SER A 129 25.36 -13.46 14.06
C SER A 129 25.03 -12.92 15.46
N THR A 130 23.76 -12.64 15.70
CA THR A 130 23.25 -12.28 17.04
C THR A 130 22.96 -13.50 17.91
N ASP A 131 23.10 -14.73 17.38
CA ASP A 131 22.97 -15.94 18.18
C ASP A 131 24.19 -16.11 19.10
N PRO A 132 24.01 -16.13 20.43
CA PRO A 132 25.12 -16.26 21.38
C PRO A 132 25.91 -17.57 21.22
N LEU A 133 25.35 -18.61 20.56
CA LEU A 133 26.05 -19.88 20.33
C LEU A 133 27.06 -19.82 19.18
N ASP A 134 26.95 -18.82 18.30
CA ASP A 134 27.84 -18.64 17.16
C ASP A 134 29.11 -17.89 17.53
N GLY A 135 29.02 -16.95 18.47
CA GLY A 135 30.11 -16.03 18.83
C GLY A 135 30.30 -14.92 17.79
N VAL A 136 31.28 -14.06 18.04
CA VAL A 136 31.59 -12.84 17.27
C VAL A 136 33.11 -12.67 17.14
N PRO A 137 33.64 -11.89 16.18
CA PRO A 137 35.09 -11.68 16.09
C PRO A 137 35.59 -10.87 17.27
N GLU A 138 36.59 -11.41 17.97
CA GLU A 138 37.29 -10.71 19.04
C GLU A 138 38.35 -9.77 18.46
N ASP A 139 39.20 -10.30 17.58
CA ASP A 139 40.28 -9.56 16.95
C ASP A 139 40.21 -9.73 15.44
N PHE A 140 40.09 -8.62 14.71
CA PHE A 140 39.94 -8.63 13.25
C PHE A 140 40.42 -7.31 12.63
N THR A 141 40.64 -7.33 11.32
CA THR A 141 40.99 -6.16 10.52
C THR A 141 40.00 -6.00 9.39
N VAL A 142 39.57 -4.77 9.14
CA VAL A 142 38.75 -4.41 7.98
C VAL A 142 39.54 -3.56 7.02
N GLU A 143 39.31 -3.76 5.72
CA GLU A 143 39.99 -3.06 4.65
C GLU A 143 39.01 -2.61 3.57
N VAL A 144 39.17 -1.40 3.05
CA VAL A 144 38.55 -0.95 1.79
C VAL A 144 39.63 -0.96 0.71
N LEU A 145 39.39 -1.72 -0.35
CA LEU A 145 40.37 -1.96 -1.41
C LEU A 145 39.98 -1.25 -2.70
N CYS A 146 40.96 -0.66 -3.38
CA CYS A 146 40.86 -0.23 -4.77
C CYS A 146 41.93 -0.95 -5.59
N SER A 147 41.50 -1.72 -6.59
CA SER A 147 42.39 -2.50 -7.48
C SER A 147 43.38 -3.39 -6.72
N GLY A 148 42.94 -3.98 -5.60
CA GLY A 148 43.73 -4.89 -4.76
C GLY A 148 44.63 -4.23 -3.71
N ALA A 149 44.78 -2.90 -3.70
CA ALA A 149 45.47 -2.18 -2.64
C ALA A 149 44.49 -1.67 -1.58
N ALA A 150 44.82 -1.79 -0.30
CA ALA A 150 44.02 -1.24 0.79
C ALA A 150 44.27 0.27 0.92
N TYR A 151 43.19 1.06 0.86
CA TYR A 151 43.22 2.52 1.06
C TYR A 151 42.63 2.95 2.41
N PHE A 152 41.91 2.04 3.05
CA PHE A 152 41.50 2.13 4.45
C PHE A 152 41.82 0.80 5.12
N THR A 153 42.37 0.86 6.32
CA THR A 153 42.65 -0.30 7.15
C THR A 153 42.40 0.06 8.61
N GLN A 154 41.58 -0.73 9.31
CA GLN A 154 41.37 -0.58 10.74
C GLN A 154 41.41 -1.94 11.42
N THR A 155 42.24 -2.06 12.45
CA THR A 155 42.30 -3.23 13.32
C THR A 155 41.45 -3.00 14.56
N VAL A 156 40.62 -3.99 14.88
CA VAL A 156 39.78 -4.04 16.06
C VAL A 156 40.28 -5.18 16.94
N THR A 157 40.36 -4.92 18.25
CA THR A 157 40.84 -5.89 19.24
C THR A 157 39.89 -5.97 20.43
N GLY A 158 39.65 -7.16 20.96
CA GLY A 158 38.81 -7.37 22.14
C GLY A 158 37.32 -7.09 21.93
N SER A 159 36.82 -7.09 20.68
CA SER A 159 35.42 -6.80 20.39
C SER A 159 34.47 -7.91 20.87
N ARG A 160 33.25 -7.51 21.19
CA ARG A 160 32.11 -8.38 21.52
C ARG A 160 30.84 -7.98 20.78
N GLU A 161 30.97 -7.06 19.83
CA GLU A 161 29.84 -6.48 19.12
C GLU A 161 29.37 -7.38 17.98
N THR A 162 28.05 -7.39 17.74
CA THR A 162 27.42 -8.10 16.61
C THR A 162 27.26 -7.20 15.39
N GLU A 163 27.45 -5.89 15.55
CA GLU A 163 27.42 -4.89 14.49
C GLU A 163 28.56 -3.90 14.74
N MET A 164 29.29 -3.53 13.69
CA MET A 164 30.27 -2.46 13.75
C MET A 164 30.20 -1.59 12.51
N GLN A 165 30.24 -0.28 12.72
CA GLN A 165 30.25 0.74 11.68
C GLN A 165 31.65 1.36 11.58
N PHE A 166 32.09 1.60 10.35
CA PHE A 166 33.40 2.16 10.03
C PHE A 166 33.21 3.38 9.14
N ASP A 167 33.71 4.54 9.58
CA ASP A 167 33.63 5.81 8.87
C ASP A 167 34.93 6.63 9.03
N GLY A 168 34.90 7.93 8.73
CA GLY A 168 36.06 8.81 8.90
C GLY A 168 37.13 8.67 7.80
N PHE A 169 36.79 7.98 6.70
CA PHE A 169 37.66 7.81 5.55
C PHE A 169 36.98 8.29 4.26
N THR A 170 37.74 8.35 3.17
CA THR A 170 37.21 8.56 1.82
C THR A 170 38.06 7.77 0.84
N VAL A 171 37.44 6.79 0.19
CA VAL A 171 38.06 6.01 -0.89
C VAL A 171 37.27 6.25 -2.16
N TYR A 172 37.96 6.66 -3.22
CA TYR A 172 37.41 6.82 -4.56
C TYR A 172 37.56 5.51 -5.34
N ASP A 173 36.58 5.23 -6.20
CA ASP A 173 36.51 4.02 -7.03
C ASP A 173 36.83 2.70 -6.27
N PRO A 174 36.21 2.45 -5.10
CA PRO A 174 36.47 1.23 -4.33
C PRO A 174 35.97 -0.01 -5.08
N THR A 175 36.70 -1.10 -4.89
CA THR A 175 36.46 -2.39 -5.56
C THR A 175 36.07 -3.52 -4.61
N ALA A 176 36.36 -3.36 -3.31
CA ALA A 176 35.98 -4.36 -2.32
C ALA A 176 36.06 -3.84 -0.88
N ILE A 177 35.33 -4.53 0.01
CA ILE A 177 35.51 -4.49 1.46
C ILE A 177 35.93 -5.89 1.92
N ARG A 178 37.02 -5.99 2.68
CA ARG A 178 37.52 -7.25 3.24
C ARG A 178 37.46 -7.22 4.76
N VAL A 179 37.02 -8.32 5.35
CA VAL A 179 37.06 -8.59 6.80
C VAL A 179 38.00 -9.76 7.03
N THR A 180 39.08 -9.54 7.77
CA THR A 180 40.10 -10.55 8.11
C THR A 180 40.08 -10.81 9.62
N VAL A 181 39.63 -11.98 10.01
CA VAL A 181 39.45 -12.40 11.40
C VAL A 181 40.66 -13.19 11.88
N THR A 182 41.21 -12.76 13.02
CA THR A 182 42.36 -13.41 13.66
C THR A 182 41.98 -14.14 14.94
N LYS A 183 40.93 -13.69 15.64
CA LYS A 183 40.43 -14.33 16.85
C LYS A 183 38.90 -14.24 16.95
N TRP A 184 38.28 -15.33 17.40
CA TRP A 184 36.85 -15.45 17.67
C TRP A 184 36.56 -15.48 19.17
N SER A 185 35.42 -14.95 19.60
CA SER A 185 35.08 -14.87 21.02
C SER A 185 34.77 -16.22 21.68
N LEU A 186 34.40 -17.22 20.87
CA LEU A 186 34.14 -18.58 21.31
C LEU A 186 35.14 -19.56 20.67
N PRO A 187 35.77 -20.45 21.45
CA PRO A 187 36.74 -21.42 20.94
C PRO A 187 36.07 -22.53 20.13
N GLY A 188 36.79 -23.08 19.15
CA GLY A 188 36.28 -24.16 18.30
C GLY A 188 35.08 -23.75 17.42
N ARG A 189 34.96 -22.47 17.06
CA ARG A 189 33.88 -21.95 16.20
C ARG A 189 34.41 -21.55 14.82
N ARG A 190 33.53 -21.60 13.83
CA ARG A 190 33.73 -20.95 12.52
C ARG A 190 33.48 -19.46 12.66
N ALA A 191 34.26 -18.65 11.97
CA ALA A 191 33.93 -17.25 11.78
C ALA A 191 32.64 -17.18 10.94
N ARG A 192 31.73 -16.29 11.34
CA ARG A 192 30.46 -16.06 10.64
C ARG A 192 30.27 -14.58 10.39
N VAL A 193 30.02 -14.22 9.14
CA VAL A 193 29.65 -12.84 8.76
C VAL A 193 28.29 -12.93 8.09
N VAL A 194 27.34 -12.14 8.59
CA VAL A 194 25.96 -12.14 8.13
C VAL A 194 25.84 -11.22 6.92
N GLU A 195 26.28 -9.96 7.05
CA GLU A 195 26.10 -8.94 6.02
C GLU A 195 27.29 -7.97 6.04
N ILE A 196 27.67 -7.45 4.88
CA ILE A 196 28.58 -6.31 4.73
C ILE A 196 27.85 -5.24 3.91
N VAL A 197 27.69 -4.06 4.48
CA VAL A 197 26.96 -2.94 3.87
C VAL A 197 27.96 -1.88 3.42
N PRO A 198 28.28 -1.75 2.12
CA PRO A 198 28.99 -0.58 1.60
C PRO A 198 28.07 0.63 1.68
N GLY A 199 28.50 1.67 2.38
CA GLY A 199 27.69 2.86 2.63
C GLY A 199 27.02 2.82 4.00
N VAL A 200 25.89 3.51 4.10
CA VAL A 200 25.08 3.57 5.33
C VAL A 200 23.73 2.91 5.06
N TYR A 201 23.30 2.02 5.95
CA TYR A 201 21.95 1.46 5.96
C TYR A 201 21.39 1.63 7.36
N GLU A 202 20.43 2.54 7.52
CA GLU A 202 19.92 2.94 8.82
C GLU A 202 18.40 2.94 8.85
N ASP A 203 17.87 2.60 10.02
CA ASP A 203 16.45 2.66 10.32
C ASP A 203 16.17 3.90 11.18
N TRP A 204 15.50 4.90 10.61
CA TRP A 204 15.20 6.16 11.27
C TRP A 204 13.77 6.16 11.77
N ASP A 205 13.60 6.30 13.07
CA ASP A 205 12.31 6.40 13.73
C ASP A 205 11.94 7.87 14.06
N ALA A 206 10.90 8.04 14.87
CA ALA A 206 10.43 9.36 15.29
C ALA A 206 11.42 10.12 16.18
N ASP A 207 12.39 9.45 16.82
CA ASP A 207 13.41 10.13 17.62
C ASP A 207 14.49 10.74 16.71
N MET A 208 14.76 10.10 15.57
CA MET A 208 15.68 10.61 14.55
C MET A 208 15.04 11.69 13.66
N LEU A 209 13.73 11.63 13.42
CA LEU A 209 13.00 12.48 12.48
C LEU A 209 12.37 13.70 13.16
N SER A 210 12.97 14.88 12.99
CA SER A 210 12.44 16.16 13.47
C SER A 210 11.31 16.74 12.60
N LYS A 211 11.27 16.38 11.31
CA LYS A 211 10.20 16.75 10.38
C LYS A 211 9.87 15.56 9.47
N PHE A 212 8.58 15.39 9.21
CA PHE A 212 8.06 14.38 8.29
C PHE A 212 6.87 14.94 7.50
N SER A 213 6.96 14.89 6.17
CA SER A 213 5.85 15.16 5.26
C SER A 213 5.97 14.27 4.03
N VAL A 214 4.93 13.54 3.69
CA VAL A 214 4.87 12.74 2.45
C VAL A 214 3.63 13.12 1.68
N THR A 215 3.78 13.46 0.40
CA THR A 215 2.66 13.67 -0.53
C THR A 215 2.70 12.58 -1.58
N GLN A 216 1.61 11.86 -1.72
CA GLN A 216 1.35 10.97 -2.85
C GLN A 216 0.28 11.63 -3.73
N GLN A 217 0.44 11.57 -5.04
CA GLN A 217 -0.49 12.19 -5.98
C GLN A 217 -0.40 11.53 -7.36
N GLY A 218 -1.50 11.57 -8.10
CA GLY A 218 -1.60 11.02 -9.45
C GLY A 218 -2.63 11.76 -10.30
N GLN A 219 -2.54 11.59 -11.61
CA GLN A 219 -3.49 12.15 -12.57
C GLN A 219 -3.90 11.10 -13.58
N PHE A 220 -5.13 10.63 -13.46
CA PHE A 220 -5.66 9.50 -14.22
C PHE A 220 -5.94 9.84 -15.70
N SER A 221 -6.20 11.12 -16.01
CA SER A 221 -6.45 11.56 -17.39
C SER A 221 -5.22 11.51 -18.30
N CYS A 222 -4.03 11.33 -17.73
CA CYS A 222 -2.74 11.40 -18.44
C CYS A 222 -2.49 12.74 -19.18
N LEU A 223 -3.19 13.82 -18.81
CA LEU A 223 -2.95 15.16 -19.35
C LEU A 223 -1.80 15.87 -18.65
N THR A 224 -1.58 15.58 -17.37
CA THR A 224 -0.42 16.00 -16.57
C THR A 224 0.12 14.82 -15.77
N LEU A 225 1.34 14.92 -15.25
CA LEU A 225 2.00 13.85 -14.49
C LEU A 225 2.52 14.42 -13.15
N PRO A 226 1.65 14.61 -12.15
CA PRO A 226 2.11 14.92 -10.81
C PRO A 226 2.88 13.71 -10.24
N TYR A 227 3.77 13.98 -9.29
CA TYR A 227 4.60 12.95 -8.66
C TYR A 227 4.66 13.14 -7.15
N GLY A 228 4.87 12.05 -6.42
CA GLY A 228 4.99 12.05 -4.98
C GLY A 228 6.29 12.69 -4.51
N THR A 229 6.23 13.31 -3.32
CA THR A 229 7.38 13.94 -2.66
C THR A 229 7.43 13.55 -1.20
N ALA A 230 8.64 13.47 -0.65
CA ALA A 230 8.84 13.34 0.78
C ALA A 230 9.82 14.42 1.27
N GLU A 231 9.48 15.04 2.39
CA GLU A 231 10.38 15.89 3.15
C GLU A 231 10.62 15.26 4.51
N ILE A 232 11.88 14.89 4.74
CA ILE A 232 12.34 14.43 6.05
C ILE A 232 13.40 15.39 6.56
N SER A 233 13.45 15.57 7.88
CA SER A 233 14.57 16.29 8.51
C SER A 233 15.08 15.45 9.64
N MET A 234 16.34 15.04 9.54
CA MET A 234 16.97 14.17 10.53
C MET A 234 17.87 14.99 11.44
N ASP A 235 18.03 14.50 12.67
CA ASP A 235 19.07 14.97 13.57
C ASP A 235 20.47 14.80 12.93
N ASN A 236 21.29 15.83 13.05
CA ASN A 236 22.65 15.93 12.56
C ASN A 236 23.55 16.59 13.63
N HIS A 237 23.26 16.37 14.92
CA HIS A 237 24.07 16.85 16.04
C HIS A 237 25.58 16.52 15.90
N THR A 238 25.92 15.35 15.38
CA THR A 238 27.31 14.92 15.12
C THR A 238 27.92 15.54 13.86
N ARG A 239 27.14 16.29 13.08
CA ARG A 239 27.51 16.91 11.81
C ARG A 239 28.06 15.91 10.77
N ARG A 240 27.63 14.65 10.84
CA ARG A 240 28.10 13.58 9.92
C ARG A 240 27.70 13.85 8.46
N PHE A 241 26.60 14.58 8.24
CA PHE A 241 26.12 14.97 6.91
C PHE A 241 26.46 16.43 6.54
N GLU A 242 27.40 17.07 7.22
CA GLU A 242 27.78 18.45 6.93
C GLU A 242 28.66 18.52 5.66
N PRO A 243 28.27 19.28 4.62
CA PRO A 243 29.04 19.37 3.36
C PRO A 243 30.48 19.86 3.53
N ARG A 244 30.74 20.66 4.58
CA ARG A 244 32.07 21.21 4.88
C ARG A 244 32.99 20.22 5.60
N ARG A 245 32.44 19.13 6.14
CA ARG A 245 33.17 18.15 6.94
C ARG A 245 33.75 17.07 6.03
N LYS A 246 35.09 17.00 5.95
CA LYS A 246 35.80 16.09 5.03
C LYS A 246 35.88 14.64 5.53
N ASP A 247 35.76 14.44 6.83
CA ASP A 247 35.70 13.15 7.52
C ASP A 247 34.25 12.69 7.80
N GLY A 248 33.25 13.39 7.24
CA GLY A 248 31.85 12.98 7.26
C GLY A 248 31.48 12.14 6.04
N ILE A 249 30.19 11.77 5.95
CA ILE A 249 29.66 10.88 4.90
C ILE A 249 28.91 11.61 3.79
N PHE A 250 28.94 12.95 3.80
CA PHE A 250 28.17 13.78 2.88
C PHE A 250 28.48 13.55 1.39
N GLN A 251 29.74 13.25 1.04
CA GLN A 251 30.11 13.02 -0.37
C GLN A 251 29.55 11.70 -0.91
N SER A 252 29.11 10.78 -0.04
CA SER A 252 28.37 9.58 -0.43
C SER A 252 26.89 9.84 -0.72
N ILE A 253 26.36 11.02 -0.40
CA ILE A 253 24.97 11.38 -0.73
C ILE A 253 24.91 11.75 -2.21
N GLU A 254 24.15 10.99 -2.98
CA GLU A 254 23.97 11.22 -4.42
C GLU A 254 22.53 11.02 -4.87
N ALA A 255 22.23 11.50 -6.08
CA ALA A 255 20.90 11.34 -6.65
C ALA A 255 20.58 9.85 -6.87
N ARG A 256 19.29 9.50 -6.77
CA ARG A 256 18.73 8.13 -6.94
C ARG A 256 18.97 7.16 -5.77
N GLN A 257 19.59 7.60 -4.67
CA GLN A 257 19.57 6.82 -3.43
C GLN A 257 18.15 6.79 -2.87
N GLY A 258 17.66 5.58 -2.55
CA GLY A 258 16.29 5.35 -2.12
C GLY A 258 16.13 5.40 -0.61
N VAL A 259 15.01 5.97 -0.17
CA VAL A 259 14.54 5.98 1.21
C VAL A 259 13.16 5.35 1.24
N GLU A 260 13.02 4.24 1.96
CA GLU A 260 11.75 3.53 2.12
C GLU A 260 10.99 4.15 3.29
N ILE A 261 9.78 4.63 3.04
CA ILE A 261 9.00 5.33 4.07
C ILE A 261 7.83 4.48 4.51
N HIS A 262 7.64 4.36 5.82
CA HIS A 262 6.56 3.60 6.42
C HIS A 262 5.86 4.37 7.53
N ILE A 263 4.58 4.05 7.73
CA ILE A 263 3.80 4.46 8.91
C ILE A 263 3.26 3.21 9.59
N GLY A 264 3.54 3.07 10.88
CA GLY A 264 3.09 1.95 11.70
C GLY A 264 1.99 2.32 12.69
N VAL A 265 1.16 1.35 13.05
CA VAL A 265 0.15 1.48 14.11
C VAL A 265 0.37 0.44 15.21
N LEU A 266 0.21 0.86 16.47
CA LEU A 266 0.28 -0.06 17.62
C LEU A 266 -0.95 -0.97 17.65
N LEU A 267 -0.72 -2.27 17.62
CA LEU A 267 -1.75 -3.29 17.79
C LEU A 267 -2.08 -3.49 19.27
N SER A 268 -3.27 -4.00 19.57
CA SER A 268 -3.70 -4.34 20.95
C SER A 268 -2.80 -5.38 21.62
N GLY A 269 -2.14 -6.24 20.83
CA GLY A 269 -1.16 -7.22 21.30
C GLY A 269 0.22 -6.64 21.61
N GLY A 270 0.44 -5.33 21.42
CA GLY A 270 1.70 -4.63 21.71
C GLY A 270 2.71 -4.58 20.56
N GLY A 271 2.47 -5.31 19.46
CA GLY A 271 3.28 -5.20 18.22
C GLY A 271 2.90 -3.98 17.38
N VAL A 272 3.77 -3.60 16.45
CA VAL A 272 3.50 -2.53 15.47
C VAL A 272 3.35 -3.14 14.08
N GLU A 273 2.28 -2.81 13.38
CA GLU A 273 2.09 -3.19 11.97
C GLU A 273 2.35 -1.96 11.08
N TYR A 274 3.36 -2.06 10.22
CA TYR A 274 3.79 -0.99 9.31
C TYR A 274 3.14 -1.12 7.94
N GLN A 275 2.76 0.01 7.36
CA GLN A 275 2.30 0.16 5.99
C GLN A 275 3.30 1.01 5.20
N GLU A 276 3.61 0.58 3.98
CA GLU A 276 4.54 1.25 3.07
C GLU A 276 3.89 2.49 2.45
N LEU A 277 4.61 3.61 2.40
CA LEU A 277 4.19 4.84 1.71
C LEU A 277 4.94 5.06 0.38
N GLY A 278 5.84 4.15 0.01
CA GLY A 278 6.66 4.23 -1.18
C GLY A 278 8.15 4.41 -0.90
N ILE A 279 8.91 4.29 -1.99
CA ILE A 279 10.35 4.58 -2.01
C ILE A 279 10.54 5.94 -2.66
N TYR A 280 11.16 6.85 -1.92
CA TYR A 280 11.47 8.19 -2.37
C TYR A 280 12.97 8.34 -2.52
N TYR A 281 13.38 8.99 -3.59
CA TYR A 281 14.76 9.07 -4.00
C TYR A 281 15.32 10.47 -3.79
N GLN A 282 16.60 10.52 -3.43
CA GLN A 282 17.34 11.76 -3.35
C GLN A 282 17.36 12.44 -4.74
N ALA A 283 16.82 13.66 -4.81
CA ALA A 283 16.99 14.52 -5.97
C ALA A 283 18.40 15.14 -5.97
N GLY A 284 18.95 15.48 -7.15
CA GLY A 284 20.33 15.99 -7.27
C GLY A 284 20.65 17.18 -6.35
N ASP A 285 19.71 18.11 -6.20
CA ASP A 285 19.81 19.26 -5.32
C ASP A 285 18.89 19.15 -4.08
N GLY A 286 18.44 17.94 -3.77
CA GLY A 286 17.39 17.63 -2.81
C GLY A 286 17.82 17.68 -1.34
N TRP A 287 18.75 18.54 -0.95
CA TRP A 287 19.19 18.69 0.44
C TRP A 287 19.37 20.15 0.83
N LYS A 288 19.11 20.44 2.11
CA LYS A 288 19.31 21.76 2.68
C LYS A 288 19.82 21.64 4.11
N THR A 289 20.88 22.37 4.40
CA THR A 289 21.34 22.68 5.77
C THR A 289 21.52 24.20 5.88
N GLY A 290 21.20 24.78 7.04
CA GLY A 290 21.21 26.23 7.24
C GLY A 290 21.16 26.61 8.71
N GLU A 291 21.41 27.88 9.03
CA GLU A 291 21.23 28.45 10.37
C GLU A 291 22.07 27.82 11.51
N ASN A 292 23.12 27.06 11.20
CA ASN A 292 23.79 26.15 12.17
C ASN A 292 22.80 25.22 12.87
N ALA A 293 21.67 24.95 12.22
CA ALA A 293 20.65 24.07 12.74
C ALA A 293 21.23 22.65 12.88
N MET A 294 20.76 21.97 13.91
CA MET A 294 21.21 20.62 14.23
C MET A 294 20.48 19.57 13.39
N ASP A 295 19.62 19.98 12.46
CA ASP A 295 18.93 19.14 11.51
C ASP A 295 19.47 19.33 10.08
N MET A 296 19.32 18.28 9.28
CA MET A 296 19.50 18.36 7.82
C MET A 296 18.18 17.97 7.16
N LYS A 297 17.72 18.78 6.21
CA LYS A 297 16.50 18.51 5.46
C LYS A 297 16.85 17.79 4.17
N TRP A 298 16.18 16.68 3.90
CA TRP A 298 16.14 16.05 2.59
C TRP A 298 14.77 16.27 1.93
N SER A 299 14.84 16.56 0.63
CA SER A 299 13.72 16.71 -0.28
C SER A 299 13.84 15.61 -1.33
N LEU A 300 12.97 14.62 -1.19
CA LEU A 300 12.95 13.40 -1.97
C LEU A 300 11.77 13.41 -2.93
N VAL A 301 11.92 12.67 -4.03
CA VAL A 301 10.88 12.49 -5.06
C VAL A 301 10.67 11.02 -5.33
N ASP A 302 9.46 10.60 -5.67
CA ASP A 302 9.24 9.22 -6.11
C ASP A 302 9.92 8.94 -7.46
N ILE A 303 9.77 7.71 -7.97
CA ILE A 303 10.37 7.32 -9.26
C ILE A 303 9.84 8.14 -10.45
N ILE A 304 8.60 8.65 -10.38
CA ILE A 304 8.05 9.54 -11.41
C ILE A 304 8.77 10.88 -11.34
N GLY A 305 8.96 11.45 -10.16
CA GLY A 305 9.68 12.71 -9.99
C GLY A 305 11.15 12.62 -10.42
N LEU A 306 11.81 11.47 -10.25
CA LEU A 306 13.15 11.23 -10.82
C LEU A 306 13.17 11.25 -12.35
N LEU A 307 12.08 10.85 -12.98
CA LEU A 307 11.96 10.75 -14.43
C LEU A 307 11.45 12.03 -15.07
N ALA A 308 10.50 12.73 -14.43
CA ALA A 308 9.61 13.69 -15.07
C ALA A 308 10.35 14.71 -15.95
N ASP A 309 11.33 15.39 -15.37
CA ASP A 309 12.09 16.45 -16.05
C ASP A 309 13.21 15.95 -16.96
N ARG A 310 13.49 14.64 -17.01
CA ARG A 310 14.55 14.08 -17.85
C ARG A 310 14.13 14.08 -19.32
N THR A 311 15.08 14.38 -20.20
CA THR A 311 14.91 14.17 -21.63
C THR A 311 14.99 12.68 -21.93
N PHE A 312 13.97 12.15 -22.59
CA PHE A 312 13.92 10.77 -23.04
C PHE A 312 14.91 10.55 -24.18
N LEU A 313 15.80 9.59 -23.99
CA LEU A 313 16.75 9.12 -25.00
C LEU A 313 16.22 7.80 -25.56
N PRO A 314 15.67 7.79 -26.79
CA PRO A 314 15.05 6.58 -27.31
C PRO A 314 16.09 5.46 -27.52
N PRO A 315 15.80 4.21 -27.10
CA PRO A 315 16.69 3.06 -27.30
C PRO A 315 16.94 2.78 -28.78
N GLU A 316 17.95 1.96 -29.09
CA GLU A 316 18.30 1.58 -30.48
C GLU A 316 17.12 0.94 -31.22
N VAL A 317 16.38 0.07 -30.53
CA VAL A 317 15.11 -0.50 -31.00
C VAL A 317 13.99 0.12 -30.18
N LEU A 318 13.03 0.78 -30.83
CA LEU A 318 11.88 1.34 -30.13
C LEU A 318 11.00 0.22 -29.59
N PRO A 319 10.48 0.35 -28.35
CA PRO A 319 9.50 -0.59 -27.84
C PRO A 319 8.19 -0.55 -28.64
N GLU A 320 7.49 -1.68 -28.67
CA GLU A 320 6.18 -1.82 -29.33
C GLU A 320 5.06 -2.18 -28.33
N THR A 321 5.38 -2.31 -27.04
CA THR A 321 4.45 -2.69 -25.97
C THR A 321 4.52 -1.72 -24.80
N LEU A 322 3.44 -1.61 -24.02
CA LEU A 322 3.39 -0.77 -22.81
C LEU A 322 4.52 -1.10 -21.83
N GLU A 323 4.74 -2.40 -21.56
CA GLU A 323 5.82 -2.84 -20.68
C GLU A 323 7.20 -2.45 -21.21
N GLY A 324 7.45 -2.62 -22.52
CA GLY A 324 8.71 -2.23 -23.13
C GLY A 324 8.97 -0.72 -23.02
N TRP A 325 7.92 0.11 -23.16
CA TRP A 325 8.04 1.56 -22.95
C TRP A 325 8.32 1.93 -21.49
N LEU A 326 7.66 1.28 -20.53
CA LEU A 326 7.94 1.51 -19.11
C LEU A 326 9.37 1.08 -18.72
N GLN A 327 9.85 -0.05 -19.25
CA GLN A 327 11.24 -0.50 -19.09
C GLN A 327 12.23 0.52 -19.69
N ALA A 328 11.95 1.03 -20.90
CA ALA A 328 12.77 2.06 -21.54
C ALA A 328 12.79 3.38 -20.75
N LEU A 329 11.70 3.72 -20.05
CA LEU A 329 11.61 4.89 -19.18
C LEU A 329 12.46 4.72 -17.92
N VAL A 330 12.29 3.65 -17.15
CA VAL A 330 13.09 3.43 -15.94
C VAL A 330 14.56 3.20 -16.27
N GLY A 331 14.87 2.64 -17.44
CA GLY A 331 16.24 2.52 -17.96
C GLY A 331 16.95 3.86 -18.15
N GLN A 332 16.22 4.98 -18.30
CA GLN A 332 16.82 6.32 -18.31
C GLN A 332 17.50 6.67 -16.98
N LEU A 333 17.15 5.97 -15.89
CA LEU A 333 17.76 6.14 -14.56
C LEU A 333 19.02 5.28 -14.36
N GLY A 334 19.41 4.45 -15.33
CA GLY A 334 20.56 3.54 -15.26
C GLY A 334 20.17 2.07 -15.13
N ASP A 335 21.14 1.17 -15.32
CA ASP A 335 20.91 -0.29 -15.35
C ASP A 335 20.35 -0.84 -14.04
N ALA A 336 20.65 -0.21 -12.91
CA ALA A 336 20.11 -0.57 -11.60
C ALA A 336 18.59 -0.40 -11.50
N PHE A 337 18.01 0.46 -12.35
CA PHE A 337 16.58 0.76 -12.38
C PHE A 337 15.79 0.00 -13.44
N LYS A 338 16.43 -0.81 -14.29
CA LYS A 338 15.76 -1.49 -15.41
C LYS A 338 14.56 -2.38 -15.00
N ASN A 339 14.59 -2.88 -13.76
CA ASN A 339 13.54 -3.73 -13.18
C ASN A 339 12.63 -2.96 -12.19
N ARG A 340 12.73 -1.62 -12.13
CA ARG A 340 11.93 -0.76 -11.26
C ARG A 340 10.62 -0.31 -11.92
N CYS A 341 10.03 -1.17 -12.75
CA CYS A 341 8.71 -0.94 -13.32
C CYS A 341 7.79 -2.15 -13.13
N HIS A 342 6.49 -1.91 -13.21
CA HIS A 342 5.45 -2.93 -13.22
C HIS A 342 4.35 -2.50 -14.20
N VAL A 343 3.76 -3.47 -14.89
CA VAL A 343 2.55 -3.22 -15.69
C VAL A 343 1.54 -4.29 -15.33
N ASP A 344 0.27 -3.90 -15.22
CA ASP A 344 -0.81 -4.86 -15.07
C ASP A 344 -0.69 -5.92 -16.19
N PRO A 345 -0.67 -7.24 -15.86
CA PRO A 345 -0.46 -8.30 -16.84
C PRO A 345 -1.44 -8.28 -18.02
N ALA A 346 -2.67 -7.80 -17.82
CA ALA A 346 -3.66 -7.69 -18.90
C ALA A 346 -3.34 -6.55 -19.89
N TYR A 347 -2.50 -5.58 -19.49
CA TYR A 347 -2.15 -4.40 -20.28
C TYR A 347 -0.69 -4.42 -20.76
N ALA A 348 0.19 -5.21 -20.13
CA ALA A 348 1.63 -5.26 -20.39
C ALA A 348 1.99 -5.42 -21.88
N GLN A 349 1.26 -6.30 -22.58
CA GLN A 349 1.50 -6.65 -23.98
C GLN A 349 0.61 -5.87 -24.97
N LEU A 350 -0.13 -4.84 -24.52
CA LEU A 350 -0.90 -4.01 -25.43
C LEU A 350 0.03 -3.28 -26.42
N PRO A 351 -0.33 -3.23 -27.71
CA PRO A 351 0.50 -2.61 -28.73
C PRO A 351 0.53 -1.09 -28.57
N VAL A 352 1.73 -0.54 -28.48
CA VAL A 352 2.03 0.89 -28.37
C VAL A 352 3.22 1.19 -29.28
N VAL A 353 2.93 1.61 -30.51
CA VAL A 353 3.94 1.87 -31.53
C VAL A 353 4.05 3.38 -31.72
N ALA A 354 5.26 3.92 -31.69
CA ALA A 354 5.46 5.34 -31.97
C ALA A 354 5.32 5.60 -33.48
N GLU A 355 4.77 6.76 -33.86
CA GLU A 355 4.75 7.24 -35.25
C GLU A 355 6.13 7.19 -35.91
N SER A 356 7.14 7.64 -35.18
CA SER A 356 8.53 7.70 -35.62
C SER A 356 9.47 7.85 -34.42
N ARG A 357 10.77 7.60 -34.65
CA ARG A 357 11.81 7.90 -33.65
C ARG A 357 11.87 9.40 -33.35
N GLU A 358 11.67 10.23 -34.35
CA GLU A 358 11.73 11.69 -34.26
C GLU A 358 10.60 12.23 -33.36
N ALA A 359 9.43 11.60 -33.40
CA ALA A 359 8.27 12.01 -32.59
C ALA A 359 8.51 11.84 -31.07
N VAL A 360 9.34 10.88 -30.67
CA VAL A 360 9.68 10.60 -29.26
C VAL A 360 11.05 11.13 -28.84
N SER A 361 11.92 11.45 -29.79
CA SER A 361 13.28 11.95 -29.52
C SER A 361 13.24 13.35 -28.89
N GLY A 362 14.01 13.54 -27.81
CA GLY A 362 14.13 14.85 -27.15
C GLY A 362 12.90 15.27 -26.35
N LYS A 363 11.85 14.44 -26.30
CA LYS A 363 10.68 14.64 -25.45
C LYS A 363 11.03 14.37 -23.99
N LYS A 364 10.22 14.85 -23.06
CA LYS A 364 10.41 14.54 -21.63
C LYS A 364 9.91 13.13 -21.31
N CYS A 365 10.55 12.45 -20.37
CA CYS A 365 10.10 11.15 -19.90
C CYS A 365 8.66 11.21 -19.36
N GLU A 366 8.26 12.31 -18.70
CA GLU A 366 6.86 12.50 -18.30
C GLU A 366 5.87 12.46 -19.47
N SER A 367 6.27 12.97 -20.64
CA SER A 367 5.42 13.03 -21.81
C SER A 367 5.24 11.62 -22.38
N ILE A 368 6.35 10.88 -22.51
CA ILE A 368 6.32 9.49 -22.95
C ILE A 368 5.46 8.64 -22.00
N ALA A 369 5.70 8.72 -20.68
CA ALA A 369 4.94 7.97 -19.67
C ALA A 369 3.43 8.22 -19.75
N ARG A 370 3.03 9.49 -19.87
CA ARG A 370 1.62 9.86 -20.07
C ARG A 370 1.06 9.35 -21.38
N TRP A 371 1.80 9.52 -22.47
CA TRP A 371 1.30 9.20 -23.80
C TRP A 371 1.10 7.69 -24.02
N VAL A 372 2.03 6.87 -23.53
CA VAL A 372 1.89 5.41 -23.65
C VAL A 372 0.73 4.90 -22.80
N CYS A 373 0.56 5.43 -21.58
CA CYS A 373 -0.58 5.07 -20.72
C CYS A 373 -1.92 5.56 -21.29
N GLN A 374 -1.94 6.77 -21.84
CA GLN A 374 -3.11 7.33 -22.49
C GLN A 374 -3.55 6.48 -23.70
N ALA A 375 -2.59 5.95 -24.48
CA ALA A 375 -2.87 5.09 -25.63
C ALA A 375 -3.42 3.72 -25.21
N THR A 376 -3.13 3.24 -24.00
CA THR A 376 -3.55 1.93 -23.49
C THR A 376 -4.72 1.97 -22.52
N GLY A 377 -5.26 3.16 -22.21
CA GLY A 377 -6.33 3.30 -21.22
C GLY A 377 -5.88 3.01 -19.79
N THR A 378 -4.58 3.15 -19.50
CA THR A 378 -3.99 3.00 -18.17
C THR A 378 -3.54 4.36 -17.65
N TRP A 379 -3.01 4.41 -16.43
CA TRP A 379 -2.38 5.60 -15.88
C TRP A 379 -1.05 5.25 -15.18
N PRO A 380 -0.05 6.15 -15.20
CA PRO A 380 1.21 5.92 -14.52
C PRO A 380 1.13 6.35 -13.04
N ARG A 381 1.70 5.54 -12.14
CA ARG A 381 1.88 5.89 -10.72
C ARG A 381 3.20 5.35 -10.16
N ALA A 382 3.64 5.90 -9.04
CA ALA A 382 4.61 5.25 -8.18
C ALA A 382 3.86 4.29 -7.25
N ASP A 383 4.18 3.00 -7.33
CA ASP A 383 3.57 1.99 -6.47
C ASP A 383 4.03 2.15 -5.02
N ALA A 384 3.07 2.22 -4.08
CA ALA A 384 3.38 2.49 -2.68
C ALA A 384 4.14 1.33 -2.02
N ALA A 385 3.85 0.09 -2.42
CA ALA A 385 4.48 -1.08 -1.83
C ALA A 385 5.93 -1.27 -2.29
N THR A 386 6.16 -1.11 -3.60
CA THR A 386 7.45 -1.47 -4.22
C THR A 386 8.28 -0.27 -4.68
N GLY A 387 7.71 0.93 -4.71
CA GLY A 387 8.34 2.13 -5.26
C GLY A 387 8.60 2.08 -6.77
N ARG A 388 7.97 1.13 -7.49
CA ARG A 388 8.13 0.94 -8.94
C ARG A 388 7.28 1.92 -9.74
N LEU A 389 7.73 2.24 -10.95
CA LEU A 389 6.90 2.92 -11.95
C LEU A 389 5.86 1.91 -12.46
N THR A 390 4.60 2.14 -12.14
CA THR A 390 3.51 1.23 -12.44
C THR A 390 2.54 1.84 -13.45
N ALA A 391 2.11 1.04 -14.43
CA ALA A 391 0.98 1.36 -15.29
C ALA A 391 -0.12 0.30 -15.17
N GLU A 392 -1.35 0.75 -14.92
CA GLU A 392 -2.49 -0.13 -14.62
C GLU A 392 -3.81 0.59 -14.94
N PRO A 393 -4.93 -0.13 -15.10
CA PRO A 393 -6.24 0.48 -15.25
C PRO A 393 -6.73 1.14 -13.95
N LEU A 394 -7.81 1.90 -14.04
CA LEU A 394 -8.51 2.39 -12.85
C LEU A 394 -9.27 1.25 -12.17
N TRP A 395 -9.21 1.18 -10.85
CA TRP A 395 -9.99 0.25 -10.04
C TRP A 395 -11.14 0.93 -9.29
N ASN A 396 -11.99 0.11 -8.68
CA ASN A 396 -13.31 0.51 -8.14
C ASN A 396 -13.46 0.25 -6.63
N GLN A 397 -12.34 0.10 -5.91
CA GLN A 397 -12.34 -0.19 -4.48
C GLN A 397 -11.41 0.76 -3.72
N GLY A 398 -11.76 1.06 -2.47
CA GLY A 398 -10.97 1.89 -1.57
C GLY A 398 -11.47 1.78 -0.13
N GLN A 399 -11.15 2.80 0.66
CA GLN A 399 -11.42 2.82 2.10
C GLN A 399 -12.84 3.33 2.42
N LYS A 400 -13.34 2.92 3.58
CA LYS A 400 -14.48 3.57 4.21
C LYS A 400 -13.98 4.74 5.06
N VAL A 401 -14.49 5.93 4.81
CA VAL A 401 -14.19 7.15 5.58
C VAL A 401 -15.46 7.61 6.28
N THR A 402 -15.49 7.53 7.60
CA THR A 402 -16.59 8.07 8.42
C THR A 402 -16.24 9.44 8.96
N LEU A 403 -17.24 10.17 9.47
CA LEU A 403 -17.01 11.47 10.11
C LEU A 403 -16.07 11.37 11.33
N ASP A 404 -16.04 10.24 12.03
CA ASP A 404 -15.11 9.99 13.14
C ASP A 404 -13.64 9.89 12.69
N ASN A 405 -13.41 9.57 11.41
CA ASN A 405 -12.07 9.58 10.84
C ASN A 405 -11.59 11.01 10.50
N LEU A 406 -12.50 11.98 10.44
CA LEU A 406 -12.23 13.34 9.97
C LEU A 406 -12.16 14.33 11.13
N SER A 407 -11.35 15.38 10.94
CA SER A 407 -11.26 16.51 11.89
C SER A 407 -12.38 17.53 11.68
N GLY A 408 -13.17 17.39 10.62
CA GLY A 408 -14.30 18.24 10.26
C GLY A 408 -15.07 17.67 9.08
N TYR A 409 -16.20 18.29 8.76
CA TYR A 409 -17.03 17.87 7.63
C TYR A 409 -16.28 18.09 6.29
N PRO A 410 -16.34 17.15 5.32
CA PRO A 410 -15.67 17.31 4.01
C PRO A 410 -16.09 18.59 3.29
N ALA A 411 -15.13 19.28 2.66
CA ALA A 411 -15.45 20.36 1.73
C ALA A 411 -15.75 19.77 0.36
N MET A 412 -16.78 20.29 -0.31
CA MET A 412 -17.18 19.89 -1.66
C MET A 412 -17.10 21.09 -2.60
N LYS A 413 -16.51 20.90 -3.77
CA LYS A 413 -16.46 21.91 -4.84
C LYS A 413 -16.66 21.27 -6.20
N ALA A 414 -17.14 22.05 -7.16
CA ALA A 414 -17.26 21.59 -8.55
C ALA A 414 -15.87 21.26 -9.11
N ASN A 415 -15.79 20.16 -9.86
CA ASN A 415 -14.62 19.80 -10.66
C ASN A 415 -14.66 20.53 -12.01
N GLU A 416 -13.50 20.66 -12.67
CA GLU A 416 -13.44 21.27 -14.00
C GLU A 416 -14.18 20.42 -15.04
N SER A 417 -14.81 21.08 -16.00
CA SER A 417 -15.44 20.44 -17.17
C SER A 417 -14.71 20.82 -18.46
N LEU A 418 -14.85 20.00 -19.51
CA LEU A 418 -14.26 20.20 -20.83
C LEU A 418 -15.36 20.34 -21.89
N ALA A 419 -15.14 21.23 -22.85
CA ALA A 419 -16.01 21.41 -24.01
C ALA A 419 -15.71 20.43 -25.14
N ALA A 420 -14.43 20.17 -25.39
CA ALA A 420 -13.99 19.23 -26.42
C ALA A 420 -12.55 18.75 -26.15
N LEU A 421 -12.27 17.56 -26.68
CA LEU A 421 -10.93 17.00 -26.86
C LEU A 421 -10.61 16.97 -28.34
N ILE A 422 -9.49 17.56 -28.74
CA ILE A 422 -9.05 17.60 -30.15
C ILE A 422 -7.79 16.75 -30.25
N PHE A 423 -7.89 15.59 -30.89
CA PHE A 423 -6.77 14.68 -31.11
C PHE A 423 -6.13 14.98 -32.46
N HIS A 424 -4.81 15.14 -32.48
CA HIS A 424 -4.03 15.11 -33.71
C HIS A 424 -3.52 13.68 -33.88
N LEU A 425 -4.09 12.94 -34.83
CA LEU A 425 -3.75 11.54 -35.04
C LEU A 425 -2.34 11.42 -35.63
N ALA A 426 -1.60 10.44 -35.12
CA ALA A 426 -0.26 10.08 -35.56
C ALA A 426 -0.30 9.21 -36.84
N ASP A 427 -1.08 9.62 -37.83
CA ASP A 427 -1.32 8.87 -39.06
C ASP A 427 -0.46 9.33 -40.25
N GLY A 428 0.39 10.34 -40.06
CA GLY A 428 1.19 10.97 -41.10
C GLY A 428 0.41 11.92 -42.03
N GLU A 429 -0.90 12.04 -41.88
CA GLU A 429 -1.79 12.83 -42.73
C GLU A 429 -2.28 14.12 -42.03
N GLY A 430 -2.01 14.26 -40.73
CA GLY A 430 -2.38 15.44 -39.95
C GLY A 430 -3.87 15.47 -39.62
N THR A 431 -4.51 14.31 -39.49
CA THR A 431 -5.94 14.21 -39.20
C THR A 431 -6.27 14.74 -37.81
N GLU A 432 -7.24 15.66 -37.73
CA GLU A 432 -7.86 16.08 -36.47
C GLU A 432 -9.13 15.27 -36.20
N PHE A 433 -9.21 14.68 -35.01
CA PHE A 433 -10.40 13.98 -34.54
C PHE A 433 -10.93 14.65 -33.27
N VAL A 434 -12.16 15.18 -33.35
CA VAL A 434 -12.78 15.94 -32.26
C VAL A 434 -13.78 15.06 -31.52
N VAL A 435 -13.60 14.95 -30.21
CA VAL A 435 -14.54 14.31 -29.30
C VAL A 435 -15.18 15.39 -28.42
N SER A 436 -16.50 15.41 -28.36
CA SER A 436 -17.24 16.30 -27.45
C SER A 436 -16.84 16.03 -26.01
N GLY A 437 -16.62 17.09 -25.24
CA GLY A 437 -16.38 16.98 -23.81
C GLY A 437 -17.67 16.79 -23.02
N ASN A 438 -17.55 16.82 -21.70
CA ASN A 438 -18.68 16.62 -20.78
C ASN A 438 -19.60 17.85 -20.65
N SER A 439 -19.12 19.04 -21.02
CA SER A 439 -19.92 20.25 -20.99
C SER A 439 -19.55 21.13 -22.15
N THR A 440 -20.37 21.14 -23.21
CA THR A 440 -20.15 22.00 -24.39
C THR A 440 -20.19 23.49 -24.07
N SER A 441 -20.75 23.88 -22.91
CA SER A 441 -20.71 25.24 -22.37
C SER A 441 -19.45 25.56 -21.56
N SER A 442 -18.56 24.59 -21.33
CA SER A 442 -17.26 24.84 -20.71
C SER A 442 -16.41 25.75 -21.59
N GLU A 443 -15.54 26.55 -20.98
CA GLU A 443 -14.58 27.39 -21.70
C GLU A 443 -13.29 26.63 -22.07
N LYS A 444 -13.14 25.39 -21.58
CA LYS A 444 -11.88 24.62 -21.68
C LYS A 444 -11.94 23.57 -22.79
N THR A 445 -11.02 23.66 -23.75
CA THR A 445 -10.74 22.65 -24.77
C THR A 445 -9.31 22.14 -24.58
N VAL A 446 -9.09 20.84 -24.81
CA VAL A 446 -7.75 20.23 -24.70
C VAL A 446 -7.33 19.68 -26.06
N THR A 447 -6.14 20.09 -26.53
CA THR A 447 -5.50 19.49 -27.70
C THR A 447 -4.55 18.38 -27.25
N ILE A 448 -4.70 17.19 -27.82
CA ILE A 448 -3.90 16.01 -27.53
C ILE A 448 -3.02 15.72 -28.74
N ILE A 449 -1.71 15.82 -28.52
CA ILE A 449 -0.68 15.44 -29.49
C ILE A 449 0.06 14.27 -28.86
N ASN A 450 -0.28 13.06 -29.31
CA ASN A 450 0.25 11.82 -28.77
C ASN A 450 0.72 10.94 -29.94
N PRO A 451 2.04 10.66 -30.05
CA PRO A 451 2.61 9.94 -31.19
C PRO A 451 2.26 8.44 -31.23
N PHE A 452 1.45 7.95 -30.29
CA PHE A 452 1.01 6.55 -30.18
C PHE A 452 -0.48 6.36 -30.52
N ILE A 453 -1.21 7.44 -30.81
CA ILE A 453 -2.65 7.40 -31.15
C ILE A 453 -2.80 7.66 -32.65
N HIS A 454 -3.00 6.59 -33.42
CA HIS A 454 -3.04 6.62 -34.89
C HIS A 454 -4.46 6.64 -35.45
N THR A 455 -5.43 6.09 -34.72
CA THR A 455 -6.79 5.88 -35.24
C THR A 455 -7.85 6.63 -34.43
N PRO A 456 -9.00 6.97 -35.03
CA PRO A 456 -10.16 7.49 -34.30
C PRO A 456 -10.60 6.58 -33.15
N GLN A 457 -10.50 5.25 -33.31
CA GLN A 457 -10.87 4.29 -32.27
C GLN A 457 -9.93 4.38 -31.05
N GLN A 458 -8.63 4.53 -31.27
CA GLN A 458 -7.66 4.77 -30.19
C GLN A 458 -7.91 6.13 -29.53
N ALA A 459 -8.20 7.17 -30.31
CA ALA A 459 -8.54 8.49 -29.78
C ALA A 459 -9.82 8.46 -28.92
N LEU A 460 -10.85 7.71 -29.35
CA LEU A 460 -12.05 7.48 -28.54
C LEU A 460 -11.72 6.75 -27.23
N ALA A 461 -10.89 5.71 -27.26
CA ALA A 461 -10.48 5.00 -26.04
C ALA A 461 -9.71 5.92 -25.07
N ALA A 462 -8.81 6.76 -25.57
CA ALA A 462 -8.11 7.77 -24.77
C ALA A 462 -9.06 8.84 -24.21
N ALA A 463 -9.98 9.33 -25.05
CA ALA A 463 -11.01 10.30 -24.63
C ALA A 463 -11.87 9.75 -23.48
N ARG A 464 -12.19 8.45 -23.53
CA ARG A 464 -12.93 7.74 -22.49
C ARG A 464 -12.25 7.82 -21.13
N LEU A 465 -10.95 7.55 -21.10
CA LEU A 465 -10.17 7.71 -19.88
C LEU A 465 -10.16 9.17 -19.42
N ILE A 466 -9.76 10.10 -20.29
CA ILE A 466 -9.63 11.54 -19.96
C ILE A 466 -10.93 12.09 -19.36
N LEU A 467 -12.06 11.89 -20.04
CA LEU A 467 -13.35 12.46 -19.62
C LEU A 467 -13.85 11.88 -18.31
N ALA A 468 -13.46 10.65 -17.94
CA ALA A 468 -13.78 10.05 -16.65
C ALA A 468 -13.13 10.79 -15.46
N GLN A 469 -12.36 11.85 -15.69
CA GLN A 469 -11.77 12.71 -14.65
C GLN A 469 -12.29 14.15 -14.64
N TYR A 470 -13.17 14.52 -15.57
CA TYR A 470 -13.72 15.87 -15.67
C TYR A 470 -15.21 15.85 -15.32
N GLY A 471 -15.71 16.96 -14.79
CA GLY A 471 -17.07 17.10 -14.30
C GLY A 471 -17.25 16.46 -12.93
N GLY A 472 -18.43 16.63 -12.36
CA GLY A 472 -18.75 16.19 -11.00
C GLY A 472 -18.09 17.07 -9.92
N ASN A 473 -17.68 16.45 -8.82
CA ASN A 473 -17.22 17.13 -7.61
C ASN A 473 -15.81 16.70 -7.19
N VAL A 474 -15.11 17.60 -6.51
CA VAL A 474 -13.92 17.30 -5.72
C VAL A 474 -14.26 17.42 -4.24
N TYR A 475 -13.94 16.37 -3.50
CA TYR A 475 -14.00 16.32 -2.04
C TYR A 475 -12.63 16.60 -1.46
N GLU A 476 -12.58 17.46 -0.45
CA GLU A 476 -11.37 17.72 0.33
C GLU A 476 -11.61 17.29 1.77
N THR A 477 -10.78 16.38 2.25
CA THR A 477 -10.89 15.83 3.60
C THR A 477 -9.62 16.11 4.40
N VAL A 478 -9.80 16.34 5.70
CA VAL A 478 -8.70 16.46 6.67
C VAL A 478 -9.06 15.56 7.84
N GLY A 479 -8.14 14.68 8.22
CA GLY A 479 -8.41 13.76 9.30
C GLY A 479 -7.21 12.92 9.70
N ARG A 480 -7.53 11.80 10.33
CA ARG A 480 -6.57 10.84 10.84
C ARG A 480 -5.84 10.08 9.72
N GLY A 481 -6.54 9.80 8.61
CA GLY A 481 -6.09 8.98 7.49
C GLY A 481 -5.80 7.52 7.86
N ASP A 482 -5.85 6.63 6.86
CA ASP A 482 -5.33 5.26 6.94
C ASP A 482 -4.20 5.05 5.88
N PRO A 483 -2.94 4.86 6.32
CA PRO A 483 -1.77 4.63 5.46
C PRO A 483 -1.89 3.48 4.45
N ALA A 484 -2.82 2.54 4.65
CA ALA A 484 -3.04 1.42 3.73
C ALA A 484 -3.73 1.82 2.40
N GLY A 485 -4.21 3.07 2.30
CA GLY A 485 -4.94 3.55 1.13
C GLY A 485 -4.00 4.20 0.12
N GLU A 486 -4.26 3.95 -1.15
CA GLU A 486 -3.38 4.29 -2.27
C GLU A 486 -4.03 5.31 -3.20
N ILE A 487 -3.20 6.02 -3.98
CA ILE A 487 -3.71 6.86 -5.07
C ILE A 487 -4.37 5.96 -6.11
N GLY A 488 -5.57 6.35 -6.56
CA GLY A 488 -6.41 5.53 -7.42
C GLY A 488 -7.53 4.79 -6.69
N ASP A 489 -7.43 4.60 -5.37
CA ASP A 489 -8.49 4.01 -4.55
C ASP A 489 -9.79 4.81 -4.63
N VAL A 490 -10.92 4.11 -4.67
CA VAL A 490 -12.26 4.70 -4.66
C VAL A 490 -12.82 4.60 -3.26
N ASP A 491 -12.74 5.69 -2.53
CA ASP A 491 -13.16 5.74 -1.13
C ASP A 491 -14.66 6.01 -1.00
N THR A 492 -15.29 5.36 -0.03
CA THR A 492 -16.68 5.61 0.37
C THR A 492 -16.71 6.56 1.57
N ILE A 493 -17.07 7.82 1.34
CA ILE A 493 -17.18 8.88 2.35
C ILE A 493 -18.61 8.88 2.90
N TRP A 494 -18.79 8.48 4.15
CA TRP A 494 -20.09 8.48 4.83
C TRP A 494 -20.39 9.89 5.33
N LEU A 495 -21.41 10.52 4.75
CA LEU A 495 -21.77 11.91 4.99
C LEU A 495 -22.84 12.03 6.08
N ASP A 496 -23.74 11.04 6.20
CA ASP A 496 -24.72 10.87 7.29
C ASP A 496 -25.24 9.41 7.38
N GLU A 497 -26.34 9.17 8.12
CA GLU A 497 -26.95 7.85 8.38
C GLU A 497 -27.46 7.12 7.12
N SER A 498 -27.68 7.82 6.00
CA SER A 498 -28.21 7.24 4.76
C SER A 498 -27.42 7.64 3.51
N SER A 499 -26.67 8.75 3.56
CA SER A 499 -25.93 9.31 2.45
C SER A 499 -24.43 9.02 2.54
N ALA A 500 -23.87 8.60 1.41
CA ALA A 500 -22.45 8.48 1.22
C ALA A 500 -22.10 8.97 -0.17
N ALA A 501 -20.91 9.55 -0.31
CA ALA A 501 -20.31 9.85 -1.59
C ALA A 501 -19.16 8.89 -1.86
N THR A 502 -18.92 8.59 -3.12
CA THR A 502 -17.78 7.80 -3.55
C THR A 502 -16.88 8.65 -4.42
N ALA A 503 -15.59 8.63 -4.14
CA ALA A 503 -14.65 9.51 -4.81
C ALA A 503 -13.28 8.86 -4.90
N ARG A 504 -12.63 8.99 -6.05
CA ARG A 504 -11.30 8.45 -6.31
C ARG A 504 -10.22 9.33 -5.70
N ARG A 505 -9.39 8.78 -4.83
CA ARG A 505 -8.27 9.49 -4.19
C ARG A 505 -7.22 9.91 -5.23
N MET A 506 -7.13 11.21 -5.50
CA MET A 506 -6.15 11.80 -6.42
C MET A 506 -4.84 12.15 -5.73
N SER A 507 -4.92 12.60 -4.47
CA SER A 507 -3.76 12.97 -3.68
C SER A 507 -4.01 12.76 -2.19
N GLN A 508 -2.95 12.48 -1.46
CA GLN A 508 -2.93 12.52 -0.01
C GLN A 508 -1.60 13.03 0.52
N THR A 509 -1.65 13.82 1.57
CA THR A 509 -0.46 14.36 2.24
C THR A 509 -0.49 13.99 3.72
N TRP A 510 0.52 13.23 4.14
CA TRP A 510 0.78 12.81 5.50
C TRP A 510 1.76 13.76 6.17
N GLN A 511 1.39 14.34 7.32
CA GLN A 511 2.25 15.25 8.08
C GLN A 511 2.10 15.01 9.58
N ILE A 512 3.19 15.21 10.33
CA ILE A 512 3.10 15.32 11.78
C ILE A 512 2.81 16.77 12.15
N GLN A 513 1.68 17.00 12.82
CA GLN A 513 1.26 18.30 13.34
C GLN A 513 0.85 18.13 14.80
N ASP A 514 1.42 18.93 15.70
CA ASP A 514 1.13 18.89 17.15
C ASP A 514 1.24 17.47 17.75
N ARG A 515 2.25 16.70 17.32
CA ARG A 515 2.50 15.29 17.70
C ARG A 515 1.44 14.28 17.25
N ALA A 516 0.55 14.67 16.34
CA ALA A 516 -0.42 13.79 15.71
C ALA A 516 -0.15 13.66 14.21
N LEU A 517 -0.41 12.47 13.65
CA LEU A 517 -0.45 12.29 12.20
C LEU A 517 -1.75 12.91 11.66
N VAL A 518 -1.59 13.84 10.73
CA VAL A 518 -2.67 14.47 9.97
C VAL A 518 -2.54 14.06 8.51
N CYS A 519 -3.65 13.63 7.93
CA CYS A 519 -3.78 13.34 6.51
C CYS A 519 -4.74 14.33 5.86
N ARG A 520 -4.30 14.94 4.76
CA ARG A 520 -5.15 15.76 3.89
C ARG A 520 -5.31 15.04 2.57
N SER A 521 -6.54 14.83 2.11
CA SER A 521 -6.80 14.12 0.86
C SER A 521 -7.70 14.92 -0.07
N GLN A 522 -7.45 14.76 -1.37
CA GLN A 522 -8.37 15.21 -2.42
C GLN A 522 -8.92 14.00 -3.15
N LEU A 523 -10.23 13.92 -3.23
CA LEU A 523 -10.94 12.83 -3.87
C LEU A 523 -11.84 13.36 -4.98
N LEU A 524 -11.80 12.69 -6.12
CA LEU A 524 -12.54 13.04 -7.31
C LEU A 524 -13.77 12.15 -7.45
N GLN A 525 -14.94 12.74 -7.28
CA GLN A 525 -16.20 12.17 -7.75
C GLN A 525 -16.43 12.72 -9.15
N ALA A 526 -15.75 12.13 -10.14
CA ALA A 526 -16.00 12.52 -11.51
C ALA A 526 -17.43 12.11 -11.89
N ASP A 527 -18.10 12.98 -12.62
CA ASP A 527 -19.36 12.65 -13.29
C ASP A 527 -19.00 11.78 -14.50
N GLY A 528 -18.82 10.48 -14.30
CA GLY A 528 -18.40 9.52 -15.32
C GLY A 528 -19.45 9.27 -16.41
N SER A 529 -20.46 10.13 -16.54
CA SER A 529 -21.67 9.92 -17.32
C SER A 529 -21.54 10.11 -18.84
N TYR A 530 -20.34 10.33 -19.39
CA TYR A 530 -20.23 10.79 -20.79
C TYR A 530 -19.90 9.74 -21.84
N LEU A 531 -19.75 8.46 -21.49
CA LEU A 531 -19.47 7.42 -22.49
C LEU A 531 -20.72 6.69 -22.95
N TRP A 532 -21.75 6.77 -22.14
CA TRP A 532 -23.07 6.27 -22.45
C TRP A 532 -24.01 7.45 -22.25
N THR A 533 -24.49 8.01 -23.35
CA THR A 533 -25.30 9.24 -23.34
C THR A 533 -26.70 9.03 -22.76
N GLU A 534 -27.09 7.77 -22.53
CA GLU A 534 -28.36 7.37 -21.92
C GLU A 534 -28.09 6.34 -20.82
N PHE A 535 -28.88 6.41 -19.75
CA PHE A 535 -28.89 5.39 -18.69
C PHE A 535 -30.31 5.14 -18.19
N GLU A 536 -30.52 3.95 -17.66
CA GLU A 536 -31.77 3.57 -17.02
C GLU A 536 -31.49 2.67 -15.81
N VAL A 537 -32.09 3.01 -14.67
CA VAL A 537 -32.13 2.15 -13.49
C VAL A 537 -33.53 1.57 -13.42
N LEU A 538 -33.62 0.24 -13.44
CA LEU A 538 -34.92 -0.44 -13.43
C LEU A 538 -35.49 -0.37 -12.02
N ASP A 539 -36.54 0.44 -11.84
CA ASP A 539 -37.10 0.80 -10.54
C ASP A 539 -38.14 -0.20 -10.00
N GLN A 540 -38.64 -1.09 -10.86
CA GLN A 540 -39.60 -2.15 -10.52
C GLN A 540 -38.91 -3.46 -10.11
N ASP A 541 -39.56 -4.23 -9.23
CA ASP A 541 -39.03 -5.52 -8.73
C ASP A 541 -38.90 -6.58 -9.84
N GLU A 542 -39.77 -6.55 -10.85
CA GLU A 542 -39.77 -7.49 -11.98
C GLU A 542 -40.47 -6.85 -13.18
N GLY A 543 -39.99 -7.11 -14.40
CA GLY A 543 -40.57 -6.53 -15.60
C GLY A 543 -39.87 -6.95 -16.88
N ASP A 544 -40.32 -6.38 -17.99
CA ASP A 544 -39.70 -6.53 -19.30
C ASP A 544 -39.10 -5.20 -19.73
N TRP A 545 -37.85 -5.23 -20.18
CA TRP A 545 -37.14 -4.06 -20.71
C TRP A 545 -36.87 -4.26 -22.19
N THR A 546 -37.05 -3.22 -23.00
CA THR A 546 -36.87 -3.30 -24.47
C THR A 546 -35.64 -2.52 -24.92
N ALA A 547 -34.72 -3.20 -25.60
CA ALA A 547 -33.51 -2.58 -26.14
C ALA A 547 -33.85 -1.51 -27.19
N PRO A 548 -33.31 -0.29 -27.08
CA PRO A 548 -33.52 0.77 -28.06
C PRO A 548 -33.10 0.36 -29.48
N GLU A 549 -33.83 0.87 -30.47
CA GLU A 549 -33.49 0.68 -31.88
C GLU A 549 -32.12 1.30 -32.21
N GLY A 550 -31.33 0.61 -33.04
CA GLY A 550 -30.00 1.08 -33.48
C GLY A 550 -28.87 0.96 -32.45
N VAL A 551 -29.12 0.40 -31.27
CA VAL A 551 -28.11 0.19 -30.21
C VAL A 551 -27.86 -1.31 -30.03
N THR A 552 -26.60 -1.73 -30.01
CA THR A 552 -26.23 -3.15 -29.88
C THR A 552 -25.29 -3.47 -28.73
N GLU A 553 -24.70 -2.45 -28.10
CA GLU A 553 -23.73 -2.58 -27.03
C GLU A 553 -24.23 -1.82 -25.81
N PHE A 554 -24.26 -2.50 -24.66
CA PHE A 554 -24.80 -1.98 -23.41
C PHE A 554 -23.83 -2.29 -22.28
N ARG A 555 -23.62 -1.35 -21.37
CA ARG A 555 -23.07 -1.66 -20.05
C ARG A 555 -24.21 -2.07 -19.14
N LEU A 556 -24.09 -3.24 -18.52
CA LEU A 556 -25.05 -3.76 -17.55
C LEU A 556 -24.37 -3.89 -16.18
N VAL A 557 -25.06 -3.46 -15.13
CA VAL A 557 -24.68 -3.67 -13.74
C VAL A 557 -25.86 -4.28 -12.99
N LEU A 558 -25.62 -5.39 -12.28
CA LEU A 558 -26.60 -6.14 -11.51
C LEU A 558 -26.10 -6.31 -10.08
N SER A 559 -26.97 -6.13 -9.09
CA SER A 559 -26.66 -6.45 -7.69
C SER A 559 -27.66 -7.43 -7.10
N ASP A 560 -27.19 -8.34 -6.24
CA ASP A 560 -28.06 -9.05 -5.31
C ASP A 560 -28.77 -8.05 -4.37
N GLY A 561 -29.84 -8.48 -3.70
CA GLY A 561 -30.27 -7.81 -2.47
C GLY A 561 -29.19 -7.88 -1.39
N GLY A 562 -29.11 -6.86 -0.55
CA GLY A 562 -28.20 -6.86 0.60
C GLY A 562 -28.66 -7.83 1.69
N GLN A 563 -27.73 -8.27 2.53
CA GLN A 563 -28.03 -9.14 3.67
C GLN A 563 -28.66 -8.32 4.81
N GLY A 564 -29.60 -8.90 5.56
CA GLY A 564 -30.11 -8.26 6.77
C GLY A 564 -29.05 -8.17 7.88
N GLY A 565 -29.16 -7.16 8.75
CA GLY A 565 -28.34 -7.04 9.96
C GLY A 565 -28.81 -8.00 11.06
N GLY A 566 -27.88 -8.44 11.91
CA GLY A 566 -28.14 -9.28 13.07
C GLY A 566 -28.77 -8.53 14.24
N VAL A 567 -29.42 -9.25 15.17
CA VAL A 567 -29.93 -8.67 16.42
C VAL A 567 -28.77 -8.33 17.37
N GLY A 568 -28.91 -7.24 18.13
CA GLY A 568 -27.98 -6.89 19.21
C GLY A 568 -27.96 -7.93 20.33
N GLN A 569 -26.89 -7.92 21.12
CA GLN A 569 -26.83 -8.74 22.33
C GLN A 569 -27.80 -8.20 23.38
N GLU A 570 -28.39 -9.07 24.18
CA GLU A 570 -29.05 -8.67 25.42
C GLU A 570 -28.05 -8.00 26.39
N GLY A 571 -28.51 -7.15 27.30
CA GLY A 571 -27.69 -6.60 28.38
C GLY A 571 -26.93 -7.69 29.16
N GLN A 572 -25.76 -7.36 29.70
CA GLN A 572 -24.86 -8.36 30.28
C GLN A 572 -24.68 -8.17 31.79
N TYR A 573 -24.61 -9.30 32.50
CA TYR A 573 -24.08 -9.40 33.85
C TYR A 573 -22.62 -9.85 33.79
N ILE A 574 -21.69 -8.91 33.94
CA ILE A 574 -20.26 -9.25 33.99
C ILE A 574 -19.90 -9.51 35.44
N SER A 575 -19.24 -10.62 35.76
CA SER A 575 -18.79 -10.89 37.13
C SER A 575 -17.90 -9.76 37.65
N ALA A 576 -18.17 -9.25 38.86
CA ALA A 576 -17.35 -8.21 39.49
C ALA A 576 -16.02 -8.75 40.07
N GLY A 577 -15.66 -10.00 39.76
CA GLY A 577 -14.48 -10.71 40.27
C GLY A 577 -14.83 -11.75 41.33
N ASN A 578 -13.83 -12.55 41.72
CA ASN A 578 -13.98 -13.58 42.74
C ASN A 578 -13.31 -13.13 44.05
N SER A 579 -14.07 -13.15 45.15
CA SER A 579 -13.53 -13.10 46.51
C SER A 579 -13.65 -14.50 47.14
N ASN A 580 -12.61 -14.92 47.86
CA ASN A 580 -12.60 -16.19 48.61
C ASN A 580 -13.40 -16.12 49.92
N ILE A 581 -14.00 -14.96 50.23
CA ILE A 581 -14.68 -14.68 51.51
C ILE A 581 -16.16 -14.31 51.30
N SER A 582 -16.55 -13.83 50.11
CA SER A 582 -17.93 -13.43 49.82
C SER A 582 -18.22 -13.34 48.32
N PHE A 583 -19.49 -13.44 47.93
CA PHE A 583 -19.94 -13.18 46.56
C PHE A 583 -19.88 -11.67 46.25
N SER A 584 -19.18 -11.30 45.18
CA SER A 584 -18.86 -9.91 44.83
C SER A 584 -19.88 -9.22 43.91
N GLY A 585 -20.94 -9.91 43.48
CA GLY A 585 -21.97 -9.35 42.61
C GLY A 585 -21.57 -9.28 41.13
N TYR A 586 -22.29 -8.43 40.39
CA TYR A 586 -22.10 -8.22 38.96
C TYR A 586 -21.91 -6.74 38.63
N ASN A 587 -21.13 -6.47 37.58
CA ASN A 587 -21.04 -5.20 36.88
C ASN A 587 -22.00 -5.24 35.69
N PRO A 588 -23.12 -4.51 35.72
CA PRO A 588 -24.02 -4.43 34.58
C PRO A 588 -23.34 -3.74 33.40
N ALA A 589 -23.51 -4.29 32.20
CA ALA A 589 -22.98 -3.72 30.97
C ALA A 589 -24.04 -3.76 29.86
N TYR A 590 -23.95 -2.82 28.93
CA TYR A 590 -24.72 -2.87 27.69
C TYR A 590 -24.37 -4.14 26.90
N GLY A 591 -25.35 -4.67 26.18
CA GLY A 591 -25.07 -5.70 25.19
C GLY A 591 -24.16 -5.16 24.08
N ALA A 592 -23.43 -6.05 23.40
CA ALA A 592 -22.72 -5.67 22.18
C ALA A 592 -23.69 -5.45 21.00
N GLN A 593 -23.24 -4.70 19.99
CA GLN A 593 -23.96 -4.51 18.73
C GLN A 593 -24.06 -5.83 17.95
N GLY A 594 -25.16 -6.00 17.22
CA GLY A 594 -25.35 -7.12 16.30
C GLY A 594 -24.39 -7.06 15.11
N THR A 595 -24.24 -8.19 14.42
CA THR A 595 -23.39 -8.27 13.22
C THR A 595 -24.03 -7.52 12.05
N ASP A 596 -23.28 -6.64 11.38
CA ASP A 596 -23.73 -5.97 10.16
C ASP A 596 -23.96 -6.97 9.01
N GLY A 597 -25.00 -6.72 8.21
CA GLY A 597 -25.22 -7.43 6.96
C GLY A 597 -24.26 -6.95 5.87
N GLN A 598 -23.77 -7.88 5.06
CA GLN A 598 -22.97 -7.55 3.88
C GLN A 598 -23.84 -6.98 2.75
N GLY A 599 -23.24 -6.21 1.85
CA GLY A 599 -23.89 -5.80 0.60
C GLY A 599 -24.09 -6.95 -0.39
N GLY A 600 -24.96 -6.73 -1.37
CA GLY A 600 -25.19 -7.68 -2.46
C GLY A 600 -23.95 -7.91 -3.32
N ARG A 601 -23.82 -9.11 -3.91
CA ARG A 601 -22.83 -9.36 -4.98
C ARG A 601 -23.16 -8.50 -6.19
N VAL A 602 -22.13 -7.96 -6.84
CA VAL A 602 -22.27 -7.15 -8.04
C VAL A 602 -21.61 -7.83 -9.23
N TRP A 603 -22.37 -7.95 -10.30
CA TRP A 603 -21.90 -8.32 -11.61
C TRP A 603 -21.97 -7.10 -12.52
N PHE A 604 -20.91 -6.82 -13.28
CA PHE A 604 -20.96 -5.80 -14.32
C PHE A 604 -20.18 -6.23 -15.56
N GLY A 605 -20.62 -5.74 -16.72
CA GLY A 605 -19.94 -6.02 -17.97
C GLY A 605 -20.57 -5.31 -19.15
N THR A 606 -19.90 -5.39 -20.30
CA THR A 606 -20.48 -4.99 -21.58
C THR A 606 -21.17 -6.19 -22.21
N ILE A 607 -22.46 -6.04 -22.51
CA ILE A 607 -23.31 -7.05 -23.14
C ILE A 607 -23.72 -6.60 -24.53
N LYS A 608 -24.05 -7.57 -25.38
CA LYS A 608 -24.61 -7.30 -26.70
C LYS A 608 -26.05 -7.74 -26.76
N LEU A 609 -26.93 -6.84 -27.20
CA LEU A 609 -28.35 -7.10 -27.40
C LEU A 609 -28.72 -6.77 -28.84
N ASN A 610 -29.72 -7.47 -29.38
CA ASN A 610 -30.29 -7.07 -30.66
C ASN A 610 -31.18 -5.82 -30.47
N PRO A 611 -31.21 -4.89 -31.44
CA PRO A 611 -32.15 -3.78 -31.39
C PRO A 611 -33.59 -4.28 -31.27
N GLY A 612 -34.38 -3.66 -30.39
CA GLY A 612 -35.77 -4.05 -30.13
C GLY A 612 -35.95 -5.35 -29.32
N ALA A 613 -34.87 -5.97 -28.83
CA ALA A 613 -34.96 -7.18 -28.01
C ALA A 613 -35.68 -6.87 -26.69
N VAL A 614 -36.66 -7.71 -26.35
CA VAL A 614 -37.35 -7.66 -25.05
C VAL A 614 -36.64 -8.61 -24.09
N ILE A 615 -36.12 -8.07 -23.00
CA ILE A 615 -35.38 -8.79 -21.97
C ILE A 615 -36.17 -8.75 -20.67
N HIS A 616 -36.53 -9.93 -20.18
CA HIS A 616 -37.15 -10.06 -18.87
C HIS A 616 -36.10 -9.86 -17.77
N TYR A 617 -36.47 -9.13 -16.72
CA TYR A 617 -35.60 -8.84 -15.58
C TYR A 617 -36.32 -8.99 -14.25
N LYS A 618 -35.56 -9.31 -13.20
CA LYS A 618 -36.02 -9.43 -11.83
C LYS A 618 -34.97 -8.94 -10.85
N ARG A 619 -35.33 -8.04 -9.95
CA ARG A 619 -34.45 -7.54 -8.90
C ARG A 619 -34.43 -8.49 -7.70
N GLY A 620 -33.25 -8.66 -7.15
CA GLY A 620 -33.01 -9.42 -5.93
C GLY A 620 -33.68 -8.77 -4.73
N ALA A 621 -34.52 -9.52 -4.00
CA ALA A 621 -35.09 -9.05 -2.74
C ALA A 621 -34.02 -8.94 -1.65
N GLY A 622 -34.14 -7.92 -0.79
CA GLY A 622 -33.28 -7.76 0.37
C GLY A 622 -33.50 -8.83 1.44
N GLY A 623 -32.46 -9.11 2.21
CA GLY A 623 -32.47 -10.08 3.29
C GLY A 623 -33.18 -9.60 4.56
N ALA A 624 -33.93 -10.49 5.21
CA ALA A 624 -34.60 -10.19 6.47
C ALA A 624 -33.59 -10.06 7.65
N PRO A 625 -33.88 -9.23 8.67
CA PRO A 625 -33.05 -9.12 9.87
C PRO A 625 -32.86 -10.46 10.59
N GLY A 626 -31.67 -10.64 11.19
CA GLY A 626 -31.35 -11.81 11.99
C GLY A 626 -32.02 -11.79 13.36
N THR A 627 -32.33 -12.96 13.89
CA THR A 627 -32.94 -13.15 15.22
C THR A 627 -31.99 -13.76 16.24
N VAL A 628 -30.77 -14.11 15.83
CA VAL A 628 -29.75 -14.74 16.68
C VAL A 628 -28.55 -13.81 16.79
N TYR A 629 -28.17 -13.45 18.02
CA TYR A 629 -27.00 -12.61 18.28
C TYR A 629 -25.71 -13.30 17.82
N GLY A 630 -24.78 -12.53 17.28
CA GLY A 630 -23.50 -13.02 16.74
C GLY A 630 -23.60 -13.57 15.32
N SER A 631 -24.75 -13.43 14.65
CA SER A 631 -24.93 -13.78 13.23
C SER A 631 -25.71 -12.68 12.52
N ALA A 632 -25.29 -12.37 11.29
CA ALA A 632 -26.06 -11.48 10.42
C ALA A 632 -27.40 -12.14 10.00
N GLY A 633 -28.29 -11.35 9.42
CA GLY A 633 -29.59 -11.78 8.92
C GLY A 633 -29.54 -12.64 7.66
N ALA A 634 -30.70 -12.86 7.05
CA ALA A 634 -30.81 -13.65 5.84
C ALA A 634 -30.08 -12.97 4.66
N MET A 635 -29.55 -13.78 3.74
CA MET A 635 -28.96 -13.29 2.49
C MET A 635 -30.03 -12.71 1.57
N GLY A 636 -29.71 -11.62 0.87
CA GLY A 636 -30.54 -11.16 -0.23
C GLY A 636 -30.48 -12.09 -1.44
N GLN A 637 -31.48 -11.98 -2.30
CA GLN A 637 -31.62 -12.81 -3.49
C GLN A 637 -30.88 -12.20 -4.68
N PRO A 638 -30.48 -12.98 -5.70
CA PRO A 638 -29.84 -12.44 -6.90
C PRO A 638 -30.81 -11.68 -7.81
N SER A 639 -30.29 -10.65 -8.48
CA SER A 639 -30.96 -10.01 -9.62
C SER A 639 -30.61 -10.72 -10.92
N VAL A 640 -31.56 -10.77 -11.85
CA VAL A 640 -31.42 -11.39 -13.17
C VAL A 640 -31.86 -10.41 -14.25
N PHE A 641 -31.10 -10.37 -15.35
CA PHE A 641 -31.44 -9.65 -16.57
C PHE A 641 -31.16 -10.55 -17.78
N GLY A 642 -32.20 -11.16 -18.33
CA GLY A 642 -32.06 -12.19 -19.36
C GLY A 642 -31.18 -13.36 -18.91
N ALA A 643 -30.05 -13.56 -19.58
CA ALA A 643 -29.09 -14.61 -19.26
C ALA A 643 -28.06 -14.21 -18.17
N TYR A 644 -28.04 -12.94 -17.76
CA TYR A 644 -27.05 -12.40 -16.83
C TYR A 644 -27.61 -12.38 -15.40
N SER A 645 -26.77 -12.69 -14.42
CA SER A 645 -27.17 -12.75 -13.01
C SER A 645 -26.10 -12.20 -12.10
N SER A 646 -26.51 -11.45 -11.07
CA SER A 646 -25.60 -10.99 -10.01
C SER A 646 -25.03 -12.15 -9.17
N ALA A 647 -25.60 -13.36 -9.27
CA ALA A 647 -25.05 -14.55 -8.63
C ALA A 647 -23.65 -14.94 -9.13
N GLU A 648 -23.30 -14.53 -10.36
CA GLU A 648 -21.97 -14.69 -10.97
C GLU A 648 -21.03 -13.51 -10.66
N GLY A 649 -21.51 -12.53 -9.87
CA GLY A 649 -20.75 -11.38 -9.44
C GLY A 649 -19.93 -11.63 -8.18
N GLU A 650 -19.29 -10.57 -7.71
CA GLU A 650 -18.40 -10.59 -6.56
C GLU A 650 -18.89 -9.67 -5.44
N ILE A 651 -18.47 -9.94 -4.20
CA ILE A 651 -18.80 -9.09 -3.05
C ILE A 651 -17.76 -7.96 -2.97
N TYR A 652 -18.24 -6.73 -2.79
CA TYR A 652 -17.42 -5.55 -2.54
C TYR A 652 -17.46 -5.22 -1.05
N PRO A 653 -16.39 -5.49 -0.26
CA PRO A 653 -16.44 -5.41 1.20
C PRO A 653 -16.85 -4.04 1.76
N ASN A 654 -16.60 -2.95 1.03
CA ASN A 654 -16.89 -1.57 1.45
C ASN A 654 -17.99 -0.90 0.62
N GLY A 655 -18.74 -1.67 -0.16
CA GLY A 655 -19.69 -1.17 -1.15
C GLY A 655 -19.11 -1.11 -2.57
N TYR A 656 -20.01 -1.20 -3.54
CA TYR A 656 -19.73 -1.03 -4.96
C TYR A 656 -19.97 0.43 -5.34
N THR A 657 -19.01 1.02 -6.05
CA THR A 657 -19.16 2.36 -6.63
C THR A 657 -19.50 2.21 -8.10
N ASP A 658 -20.59 2.85 -8.53
CA ASP A 658 -20.75 3.11 -9.94
C ASP A 658 -20.16 4.47 -10.32
N ILE A 659 -19.03 4.44 -11.02
CA ILE A 659 -18.33 5.65 -11.49
C ILE A 659 -19.20 6.47 -12.45
N ALA A 660 -20.16 5.84 -13.15
CA ALA A 660 -20.97 6.52 -14.14
C ALA A 660 -22.00 7.50 -13.55
N ASN A 661 -22.49 7.25 -12.33
CA ASN A 661 -23.47 8.12 -11.66
C ASN A 661 -22.99 8.67 -10.30
N GLY A 662 -21.78 8.28 -9.86
CA GLY A 662 -21.17 8.75 -8.61
C GLY A 662 -21.87 8.27 -7.34
N GLN A 663 -22.74 7.25 -7.44
CA GLN A 663 -23.47 6.70 -6.30
C GLN A 663 -22.77 5.46 -5.72
N ALA A 664 -23.00 5.25 -4.42
CA ALA A 664 -22.57 4.07 -3.69
C ALA A 664 -23.72 3.08 -3.57
N PHE A 665 -23.45 1.82 -3.89
CA PHE A 665 -24.36 0.70 -3.78
C PHE A 665 -23.74 -0.41 -2.92
N CYS A 666 -24.53 -1.38 -2.50
CA CYS A 666 -24.06 -2.60 -1.83
C CYS A 666 -23.19 -2.34 -0.59
N ARG A 667 -23.43 -1.24 0.14
CA ARG A 667 -22.66 -0.90 1.33
C ARG A 667 -23.03 -1.86 2.46
N PRO A 668 -22.07 -2.32 3.27
CA PRO A 668 -22.38 -3.12 4.45
C PRO A 668 -22.89 -2.24 5.60
N GLY A 669 -23.75 -2.82 6.45
CA GLY A 669 -24.10 -2.22 7.74
C GLY A 669 -24.79 -0.86 7.69
N VAL A 670 -25.67 -0.63 6.72
CA VAL A 670 -26.39 0.64 6.56
C VAL A 670 -27.59 0.71 7.52
N PRO A 671 -27.73 1.78 8.34
CA PRO A 671 -28.82 1.91 9.32
C PRO A 671 -30.22 1.90 8.70
N SER A 672 -30.37 2.58 7.55
CA SER A 672 -31.63 2.69 6.81
C SER A 672 -31.41 2.42 5.32
N PRO A 673 -31.28 1.15 4.91
CA PRO A 673 -31.03 0.79 3.51
C PRO A 673 -32.18 1.23 2.60
N LEU A 674 -31.86 1.94 1.51
CA LEU A 674 -32.86 2.37 0.53
C LEU A 674 -33.12 1.26 -0.49
N SER A 675 -34.38 1.10 -0.93
CA SER A 675 -34.70 0.12 -1.99
C SER A 675 -33.88 0.42 -3.26
N GLY A 676 -33.32 -0.62 -3.89
CA GLY A 676 -32.52 -0.45 -5.10
C GLY A 676 -31.08 -0.03 -4.85
N THR A 677 -30.57 -0.18 -3.63
CA THR A 677 -29.14 0.01 -3.37
C THR A 677 -28.38 -1.29 -3.23
N GLY A 678 -29.04 -2.42 -2.94
CA GLY A 678 -28.36 -3.67 -2.56
C GLY A 678 -27.58 -3.59 -1.24
N ASP A 679 -27.76 -2.52 -0.46
CA ASP A 679 -27.09 -2.31 0.83
C ASP A 679 -27.46 -3.38 1.86
N GLY A 680 -26.46 -3.84 2.62
CA GLY A 680 -26.67 -4.68 3.80
C GLY A 680 -27.15 -3.86 5.00
N GLY A 681 -28.03 -4.43 5.82
CA GLY A 681 -28.59 -3.75 6.99
C GLY A 681 -27.63 -3.70 8.18
N GLN A 682 -27.66 -2.59 8.94
CA GLN A 682 -26.91 -2.44 10.19
C GLN A 682 -27.35 -3.47 11.25
N GLY A 683 -26.38 -4.01 11.99
CA GLY A 683 -26.63 -4.82 13.16
C GLY A 683 -27.28 -4.00 14.29
N GLY A 684 -28.25 -4.60 14.97
CA GLY A 684 -29.05 -3.93 15.99
C GLY A 684 -28.22 -3.53 17.22
N ALA A 685 -28.59 -2.42 17.86
CA ALA A 685 -27.93 -1.96 19.08
C ALA A 685 -28.07 -2.97 20.22
N GLY A 686 -27.07 -3.01 21.09
CA GLY A 686 -27.10 -3.81 22.31
C GLY A 686 -28.23 -3.41 23.27
N GLY A 687 -28.68 -4.37 24.06
CA GLY A 687 -29.70 -4.16 25.08
C GLY A 687 -29.19 -3.35 26.26
N ASP A 688 -30.11 -2.66 26.94
CA ASP A 688 -29.80 -1.90 28.14
C ASP A 688 -29.24 -2.80 29.26
N PRO A 689 -28.29 -2.32 30.08
CA PRO A 689 -27.74 -3.09 31.18
C PRO A 689 -28.85 -3.48 32.19
N PRO A 690 -28.71 -4.63 32.85
CA PRO A 690 -29.54 -4.94 34.00
C PRO A 690 -29.28 -3.97 35.16
N GLU A 691 -30.17 -3.95 36.15
CA GLU A 691 -29.95 -3.20 37.39
C GLU A 691 -30.17 -4.11 38.60
N GLY A 692 -29.35 -3.93 39.64
CA GLY A 692 -29.48 -4.66 40.89
C GLY A 692 -28.49 -4.18 41.94
N TYR A 693 -28.59 -4.77 43.13
CA TYR A 693 -27.71 -4.46 44.25
C TYR A 693 -27.40 -5.72 45.07
N LEU A 694 -26.31 -5.67 45.83
CA LEU A 694 -25.98 -6.71 46.80
C LEU A 694 -26.79 -6.51 48.08
N GLU A 695 -27.60 -7.49 48.42
CA GLU A 695 -28.31 -7.56 49.70
C GLU A 695 -27.58 -8.53 50.63
N PHE A 696 -27.31 -8.11 51.86
CA PHE A 696 -26.80 -8.99 52.91
C PHE A 696 -27.95 -9.76 53.56
N VAL A 697 -27.88 -11.09 53.52
CA VAL A 697 -28.85 -11.98 54.15
C VAL A 697 -28.25 -12.55 55.45
N PRO A 698 -28.73 -12.13 56.63
CA PRO A 698 -28.22 -12.62 57.90
C PRO A 698 -28.60 -14.09 58.14
N ALA A 699 -27.72 -14.85 58.80
CA ALA A 699 -28.01 -16.25 59.18
C ALA A 699 -29.00 -16.31 60.37
N PHE A 700 -29.94 -17.26 60.33
CA PHE A 700 -30.99 -17.42 61.35
C PHE A 700 -30.41 -17.81 62.74
N LYS A 701 -29.19 -18.37 62.80
CA LYS A 701 -28.37 -18.58 63.99
C LYS A 701 -26.89 -18.45 63.63
N PRO A 702 -26.22 -17.32 63.92
CA PRO A 702 -24.81 -17.15 63.58
C PRO A 702 -23.96 -18.12 64.41
N THR A 703 -23.27 -19.04 63.75
CA THR A 703 -22.16 -19.83 64.32
C THR A 703 -20.90 -19.52 63.51
N GLU A 704 -19.71 -19.88 63.99
CA GLU A 704 -18.45 -19.72 63.23
C GLU A 704 -18.53 -20.33 61.82
N ASN A 705 -19.42 -21.30 61.58
CA ASN A 705 -19.60 -21.99 60.30
C ASN A 705 -20.80 -21.51 59.47
N HIS A 706 -21.59 -20.53 59.94
CA HIS A 706 -22.71 -19.94 59.20
C HIS A 706 -22.78 -18.41 59.36
N PRO A 707 -21.76 -17.66 58.94
CA PRO A 707 -21.88 -16.22 58.76
C PRO A 707 -22.88 -15.93 57.63
N GLY A 708 -23.71 -14.89 57.73
CA GLY A 708 -24.65 -14.51 56.67
C GLY A 708 -23.97 -14.36 55.29
N HIS A 709 -24.74 -14.39 54.20
CA HIS A 709 -24.21 -14.32 52.84
C HIS A 709 -24.79 -13.14 52.07
N TYR A 710 -24.06 -12.67 51.08
CA TYR A 710 -24.56 -11.69 50.12
C TYR A 710 -25.24 -12.40 48.96
N THR A 711 -26.39 -11.87 48.53
CA THR A 711 -27.08 -12.30 47.31
C THR A 711 -27.32 -11.10 46.40
N TRP A 712 -27.29 -11.32 45.09
CA TRP A 712 -27.68 -10.28 44.14
C TRP A 712 -29.20 -10.17 44.08
N ARG A 713 -29.72 -8.96 44.27
CA ARG A 713 -31.12 -8.63 44.02
C ARG A 713 -31.21 -7.86 42.72
N GLU A 714 -31.70 -8.52 41.70
CA GLU A 714 -32.08 -7.88 40.44
C GLU A 714 -33.31 -6.99 40.67
N THR A 715 -33.20 -5.73 40.28
CA THR A 715 -34.30 -4.75 40.27
C THR A 715 -34.81 -4.50 38.85
N LYS A 716 -34.00 -4.79 37.83
CA LYS A 716 -34.37 -4.71 36.42
C LYS A 716 -33.62 -5.79 35.63
N PRO A 717 -34.32 -6.66 34.88
CA PRO A 717 -33.68 -7.65 34.04
C PRO A 717 -32.88 -6.99 32.92
N PRO A 718 -31.92 -7.70 32.31
CA PRO A 718 -31.25 -7.22 31.11
C PRO A 718 -32.24 -6.83 30.01
N GLY A 719 -32.00 -5.69 29.36
CA GLY A 719 -32.81 -5.28 28.21
C GLY A 719 -32.53 -6.18 27.01
N PRO A 720 -33.54 -6.55 26.20
CA PRO A 720 -33.30 -7.29 24.97
C PRO A 720 -32.50 -6.46 23.98
N GLY A 721 -31.64 -7.13 23.21
CA GLY A 721 -30.97 -6.52 22.07
C GLY A 721 -31.99 -6.00 21.04
N LYS A 722 -31.66 -4.89 20.39
CA LYS A 722 -32.53 -4.30 19.36
C LYS A 722 -32.42 -5.09 18.06
N PRO A 723 -33.50 -5.17 17.25
CA PRO A 723 -33.44 -5.80 15.93
C PRO A 723 -32.47 -5.06 15.02
N GLY A 724 -31.81 -5.79 14.11
CA GLY A 724 -31.04 -5.20 13.01
C GLY A 724 -31.93 -4.67 11.90
N ALA A 725 -31.35 -3.92 10.97
CA ALA A 725 -32.04 -3.42 9.78
C ALA A 725 -32.18 -4.53 8.71
N ALA A 726 -33.23 -4.47 7.89
CA ALA A 726 -33.37 -5.34 6.73
C ALA A 726 -32.40 -4.90 5.63
N GLY A 727 -31.89 -5.83 4.83
CA GLY A 727 -31.12 -5.48 3.64
C GLY A 727 -32.01 -4.84 2.57
N ALA A 728 -31.43 -4.00 1.73
CA ALA A 728 -32.12 -3.41 0.59
C ALA A 728 -32.27 -4.41 -0.57
N SER A 729 -33.29 -4.21 -1.40
CA SER A 729 -33.36 -4.88 -2.70
C SER A 729 -32.19 -4.47 -3.59
N GLY A 730 -31.73 -5.39 -4.44
CA GLY A 730 -30.67 -5.17 -5.41
C GLY A 730 -31.10 -4.18 -6.50
N PHE A 731 -30.23 -3.92 -7.46
CA PHE A 731 -30.48 -3.00 -8.57
C PHE A 731 -30.06 -3.59 -9.92
N ILE A 732 -30.65 -3.04 -10.97
CA ILE A 732 -30.29 -3.33 -12.36
C ILE A 732 -30.14 -1.98 -13.05
N MET A 733 -28.97 -1.76 -13.64
CA MET A 733 -28.64 -0.51 -14.31
C MET A 733 -28.04 -0.79 -15.68
N LEU A 734 -28.58 -0.08 -16.67
CA LEU A 734 -28.15 -0.14 -18.07
C LEU A 734 -27.61 1.21 -18.50
N SER A 735 -26.57 1.21 -19.32
CA SER A 735 -26.04 2.41 -19.96
C SER A 735 -25.69 2.12 -21.43
N TRP A 736 -26.04 3.03 -22.34
CA TRP A 736 -25.77 2.88 -23.77
C TRP A 736 -25.55 4.21 -24.53
N GLU A 737 -25.01 4.11 -25.76
CA GLU A 737 -24.69 5.25 -26.63
C GLU A 737 -25.93 5.60 -27.49
N ARG A 738 -26.28 6.88 -27.61
CA ARG A 738 -27.40 7.33 -28.44
C ARG A 738 -27.02 7.15 -29.93
N PRO A 739 -27.91 6.60 -30.78
CA PRO A 739 -27.65 6.45 -32.21
C PRO A 739 -27.36 7.80 -32.90
N ALA A 740 -26.36 7.85 -33.77
CA ALA A 740 -25.85 9.08 -34.42
C ALA A 740 -26.91 9.89 -35.21
N ALA A 741 -28.05 9.29 -35.58
CA ALA A 741 -29.11 9.95 -36.34
C ALA A 741 -29.89 11.00 -35.53
N GLU A 742 -29.84 10.99 -34.19
CA GLU A 742 -30.59 11.92 -33.34
C GLU A 742 -29.80 13.15 -32.85
N ASN A 743 -28.48 13.19 -33.07
CA ASN A 743 -27.61 14.28 -32.60
C ASN A 743 -27.83 15.63 -33.30
N PHE A 744 -28.59 15.67 -34.40
CA PHE A 744 -28.92 16.90 -35.13
C PHE A 744 -30.27 17.54 -34.73
N GLY A 745 -30.99 16.99 -33.74
CA GLY A 745 -32.41 17.28 -33.54
C GLY A 745 -32.82 18.13 -32.32
N ARG A 746 -31.93 18.55 -31.42
CA ARG A 746 -32.33 19.37 -30.26
C ARG A 746 -31.40 20.56 -30.03
N LYS A 747 -31.83 21.73 -30.51
CA LYS A 747 -31.56 23.00 -29.82
C LYS A 747 -32.34 22.97 -28.50
N LYS A 748 -31.66 22.85 -27.37
CA LYS A 748 -32.10 23.43 -26.10
C LYS A 748 -30.89 23.97 -25.36
#